data_AF-A0A1H7STB4-F1
#
_entry.id   AF-A0A1H7STB4-F1
#
_cell.length_a   1.000
_cell.length_b   1.000
_cell.length_c   1.000
_cell.angle_alpha   90.00
_cell.angle_beta   90.00
_cell.angle_gamma   90.00
#
_symmetry.space_group_name_H-M   'P 1'
#
loop_
_entity.id
_entity.type
_entity.pdbx_description
1 polymer ?
#
loop_
_entity_poly.entity_id
_entity_poly.type
_entity_poly.pdbx_seq_one_letter_code
_entity_poly.pdbx_strand_id
1 'polypeptide(L)'
;MDHKKVMMTLMASMLLISSSGGIAAAANTSTSSNKTSKKEQTSTVTKVVHTLANVPAVKVTARSTVKLTDVNLLSQDDGNTVTYTLTYKNNDSTPMMMLDYWSKVKTKGGTIFSPKLIAKDQEKKTVSPGSTVDLTYVMKVGREVKLSDLNFLIVKWDFSKPNYESTLGKFNVPASYSITTPVGKTKTVRLSDSAVKVKVSGIKVYPGEDKKQYVKVGVNLNNISYKLLDNPNIKWILRTPNGTNYPLTPDKDSTGISIQAQANKTLSLMASLPTALKLEKSELLLVEEQGEEKTALPVAALQLPEASQSNVDTAVNQPNIISIDGQPVSTLLESARVRGENEEYDLTMQWVIKNQGKKEVKIPKYALEIRTADGTSYPIETKALDDLKLKPGATKTIKLITTIQGEGDTSKIKLYAMTPITKEESKEGNTNASSFEFSYPVGIYAIPESVTSGDGLTTETVIKNSKGTFGVSVGSLQRLPWTDSDIIAAKVTIRNASAKTVQLPELEAMFTIDSARIDGDTKLIRAQGGKLLGPGMTTEAYLLTKIPSELNMSRLEVTLLEKVSEEETNDWITLSTSGLIQPLSYVGAGKTFTQGTAEKETELGVRRTYVYPGSSSDIVYTEFEMTNKSLRQSGLAKLVGYYKTADGQYYKATAKQADRVPGPGQKSVVTFWAKVPKSVTSTSDMRLIVGEGVADNKFVSGEGEATAYVNAMSFEVQPKSLPVLSSLNDIDLYPYKFSGSNIRAYLTGGTAVQIEMIYSLTQEEAVDSGEYGHKLILSLTDGSGKVFDKELTPGTDLKTGINQTLNWSIDDTVFDKIRGGSYRVALYDVFEGQRIRLAEQGYSYDVSKLPKEEPEFPEEGSGNNNTK
;
A
#
# COMPACT_ATOMS: atom_id res chain seq x y z
N MET A 1 -41.23 23.73 -11.88
CA MET A 1 -41.63 22.36 -12.23
C MET A 1 -41.58 21.52 -10.97
N ASP A 2 -42.63 20.73 -10.79
CA ASP A 2 -43.22 20.31 -9.53
C ASP A 2 -42.44 19.21 -8.79
N HIS A 3 -42.27 19.38 -7.48
CA HIS A 3 -41.80 18.35 -6.57
C HIS A 3 -43.01 17.62 -5.98
N LYS A 4 -43.23 16.34 -6.34
CA LYS A 4 -44.11 15.45 -5.59
C LYS A 4 -43.83 13.96 -5.83
N LYS A 5 -43.62 13.26 -4.70
CA LYS A 5 -43.86 11.84 -4.39
C LYS A 5 -42.90 10.81 -5.02
N VAL A 6 -42.18 10.08 -4.16
CA VAL A 6 -42.48 8.68 -3.77
C VAL A 6 -41.72 8.32 -2.46
N MET A 7 -42.51 7.90 -1.45
CA MET A 7 -42.28 6.99 -0.29
C MET A 7 -40.92 7.04 0.44
N MET A 8 -40.76 7.42 1.72
CA MET A 8 -41.47 7.07 2.97
C MET A 8 -41.67 5.55 3.17
N THR A 9 -40.79 4.91 3.96
CA THR A 9 -41.07 4.28 5.27
C THR A 9 -40.02 3.20 5.57
N LEU A 10 -39.08 3.43 6.50
CA LEU A 10 -38.47 2.34 7.26
C LEU A 10 -37.89 2.89 8.57
N MET A 11 -38.68 2.80 9.64
CA MET A 11 -38.20 2.88 11.01
C MET A 11 -38.94 1.86 11.86
N ALA A 12 -38.19 1.32 12.83
CA ALA A 12 -38.61 0.51 13.96
C ALA A 12 -39.03 -0.93 13.65
N SER A 13 -38.19 -1.89 14.04
CA SER A 13 -38.29 -2.55 15.36
C SER A 13 -37.62 -3.93 15.32
N MET A 14 -36.62 -4.13 16.19
CA MET A 14 -36.13 -5.47 16.53
C MET A 14 -35.90 -5.52 18.04
N LEU A 15 -36.88 -6.09 18.74
CA LEU A 15 -36.73 -6.59 20.10
C LEU A 15 -37.83 -7.63 20.37
N LEU A 16 -37.43 -8.69 21.09
CA LEU A 16 -38.21 -9.74 21.76
C LEU A 16 -38.43 -11.09 21.03
N ILE A 17 -37.49 -12.00 21.28
CA ILE A 17 -37.63 -13.28 22.01
C ILE A 17 -39.08 -13.80 22.23
N SER A 18 -39.40 -15.01 21.72
CA SER A 18 -39.77 -16.21 22.52
C SER A 18 -40.60 -17.27 21.76
N SER A 19 -40.31 -18.54 22.10
CA SER A 19 -41.20 -19.70 22.32
C SER A 19 -42.00 -20.39 21.19
N SER A 20 -41.64 -21.68 21.04
CA SER A 20 -42.49 -22.89 20.98
C SER A 20 -43.51 -23.16 19.86
N GLY A 21 -43.41 -24.37 19.29
CA GLY A 21 -44.56 -25.31 19.27
C GLY A 21 -45.27 -25.59 17.94
N GLY A 22 -44.92 -26.72 17.31
CA GLY A 22 -45.84 -27.84 17.03
C GLY A 22 -47.00 -27.74 16.02
N ILE A 23 -47.05 -28.79 15.17
CA ILE A 23 -48.21 -29.52 14.60
C ILE A 23 -48.71 -29.13 13.18
N ALA A 24 -48.28 -29.97 12.23
CA ALA A 24 -49.01 -30.78 11.24
C ALA A 24 -50.17 -30.26 10.36
N ALA A 25 -50.05 -30.73 9.09
CA ALA A 25 -51.06 -31.30 8.20
C ALA A 25 -51.93 -30.39 7.30
N ALA A 26 -51.77 -30.56 5.98
CA ALA A 26 -52.82 -30.84 4.98
C ALA A 26 -52.14 -30.90 3.59
N ALA A 27 -52.07 -32.08 2.97
CA ALA A 27 -53.02 -32.56 1.96
C ALA A 27 -52.83 -31.88 0.60
N ASN A 28 -52.28 -32.62 -0.37
CA ASN A 28 -52.51 -32.35 -1.78
C ASN A 28 -52.98 -33.62 -2.48
N THR A 29 -54.17 -33.50 -3.05
CA THR A 29 -54.92 -34.47 -3.81
C THR A 29 -54.45 -34.54 -5.25
N SER A 30 -54.29 -35.78 -5.72
CA SER A 30 -54.53 -36.33 -7.05
C SER A 30 -54.50 -35.41 -8.29
N THR A 31 -53.67 -35.78 -9.27
CA THR A 31 -54.15 -35.99 -10.65
C THR A 31 -53.24 -36.94 -11.40
N SER A 32 -53.89 -37.79 -12.20
CA SER A 32 -53.42 -38.99 -12.87
C SER A 32 -52.58 -38.73 -14.13
N SER A 33 -51.62 -39.61 -14.42
CA SER A 33 -51.46 -40.16 -15.77
C SER A 33 -50.80 -41.54 -15.72
N ASN A 34 -51.26 -42.40 -16.62
CA ASN A 34 -51.08 -43.85 -16.63
C ASN A 34 -49.64 -44.31 -16.90
N LYS A 35 -49.27 -45.36 -16.17
CA LYS A 35 -48.09 -46.20 -16.40
C LYS A 35 -48.25 -47.04 -17.67
N THR A 36 -47.19 -47.11 -18.47
CA THR A 36 -46.81 -48.33 -19.20
C THR A 36 -45.80 -49.12 -18.37
N SER A 37 -46.09 -50.40 -18.24
CA SER A 37 -45.50 -51.42 -17.39
C SER A 37 -44.07 -51.82 -17.74
N LYS A 38 -43.18 -51.81 -16.75
CA LYS A 38 -42.12 -52.81 -16.57
C LYS A 38 -42.18 -53.34 -15.13
N LYS A 39 -42.22 -54.65 -14.99
CA LYS A 39 -42.08 -55.37 -13.71
C LYS A 39 -40.69 -55.09 -13.14
N GLU A 40 -40.64 -54.44 -11.99
CA GLU A 40 -39.50 -54.56 -11.08
C GLU A 40 -40.01 -55.14 -9.76
N GLN A 41 -39.37 -56.23 -9.33
CA GLN A 41 -39.56 -56.82 -8.03
C GLN A 41 -39.32 -55.77 -6.95
N THR A 42 -40.34 -55.50 -6.17
CA THR A 42 -40.25 -54.67 -4.96
C THR A 42 -39.42 -55.41 -3.92
N SER A 43 -38.09 -55.27 -3.97
CA SER A 43 -37.24 -55.50 -2.80
C SER A 43 -37.56 -54.37 -1.82
N THR A 44 -38.32 -54.69 -0.77
CA THR A 44 -38.52 -53.79 0.38
C THR A 44 -37.16 -53.35 0.90
N VAL A 45 -36.81 -52.07 0.68
CA VAL A 45 -35.58 -51.48 1.21
C VAL A 45 -35.72 -51.42 2.73
N THR A 46 -35.06 -52.36 3.41
CA THR A 46 -35.02 -52.43 4.87
C THR A 46 -34.34 -51.16 5.39
N LYS A 47 -35.10 -50.29 6.06
CA LYS A 47 -34.59 -49.03 6.64
C LYS A 47 -33.42 -49.33 7.59
N VAL A 48 -32.30 -48.65 7.40
CA VAL A 48 -31.10 -48.77 8.26
C VAL A 48 -31.46 -48.34 9.69
N VAL A 49 -31.07 -49.14 10.68
CA VAL A 49 -31.34 -48.92 12.10
C VAL A 49 -30.03 -48.59 12.81
N HIS A 50 -30.00 -47.50 13.58
CA HIS A 50 -28.78 -47.03 14.28
C HIS A 50 -28.86 -47.23 15.81
N THR A 51 -29.83 -48.01 16.30
CA THR A 51 -30.03 -48.26 17.73
C THR A 51 -30.41 -49.71 17.99
N LEU A 52 -29.92 -50.23 19.12
CA LEU A 52 -30.28 -51.56 19.63
C LEU A 52 -31.43 -51.51 20.63
N ALA A 53 -32.04 -50.33 20.88
CA ALA A 53 -33.10 -50.17 21.87
C ALA A 53 -34.34 -51.05 21.62
N ASN A 54 -34.59 -51.42 20.36
CA ASN A 54 -35.68 -52.31 19.95
C ASN A 54 -35.33 -53.80 20.04
N VAL A 55 -34.07 -54.14 20.36
CA VAL A 55 -33.68 -55.53 20.65
C VAL A 55 -34.27 -55.89 22.02
N PRO A 56 -35.11 -56.93 22.11
CA PRO A 56 -35.75 -57.31 23.37
C PRO A 56 -34.73 -57.65 24.44
N ALA A 57 -35.04 -57.32 25.70
CA ALA A 57 -34.24 -57.75 26.84
C ALA A 57 -34.36 -59.26 27.07
N VAL A 58 -33.29 -59.90 27.51
CA VAL A 58 -33.31 -61.27 28.01
C VAL A 58 -33.58 -61.25 29.51
N LYS A 59 -34.53 -62.08 29.97
CA LYS A 59 -34.78 -62.25 31.40
C LYS A 59 -33.65 -63.08 32.01
N VAL A 60 -33.02 -62.54 33.05
CA VAL A 60 -31.95 -63.21 33.81
C VAL A 60 -32.55 -63.96 35.00
N THR A 61 -33.56 -63.35 35.62
CA THR A 61 -34.42 -63.95 36.66
C THR A 61 -35.89 -63.66 36.32
N ALA A 62 -36.82 -63.91 37.24
CA ALA A 62 -38.21 -63.52 37.07
C ALA A 62 -38.41 -61.99 36.93
N ARG A 63 -37.55 -61.17 37.56
CA ARG A 63 -37.68 -59.70 37.60
C ARG A 63 -36.49 -58.95 36.97
N SER A 64 -35.33 -59.56 36.93
CA SER A 64 -34.09 -58.95 36.43
C SER A 64 -33.87 -59.27 34.95
N THR A 65 -33.27 -58.32 34.24
CA THR A 65 -33.10 -58.39 32.78
C THR A 65 -31.73 -57.93 32.35
N VAL A 66 -31.24 -58.45 31.24
CA VAL A 66 -30.06 -57.96 30.53
C VAL A 66 -30.44 -57.47 29.14
N LYS A 67 -29.80 -56.41 28.68
CA LYS A 67 -29.97 -55.84 27.33
C LYS A 67 -28.62 -55.70 26.64
N LEU A 68 -28.60 -55.95 25.33
CA LEU A 68 -27.50 -55.55 24.46
C LEU A 68 -27.66 -54.07 24.10
N THR A 69 -26.77 -53.22 24.59
CA THR A 69 -26.94 -51.75 24.49
C THR A 69 -25.97 -51.09 23.52
N ASP A 70 -24.82 -51.70 23.26
CA ASP A 70 -23.85 -51.21 22.27
C ASP A 70 -23.09 -52.38 21.65
N VAL A 71 -22.73 -52.25 20.37
CA VAL A 71 -21.87 -53.19 19.63
C VAL A 71 -21.03 -52.38 18.66
N ASN A 72 -19.72 -52.57 18.66
CA ASN A 72 -18.79 -51.93 17.73
C ASN A 72 -17.85 -52.96 17.09
N LEU A 73 -17.30 -52.61 15.94
CA LEU A 73 -16.37 -53.44 15.18
C LEU A 73 -15.25 -52.60 14.61
N LEU A 74 -14.00 -53.01 14.84
CA LEU A 74 -12.78 -52.47 14.26
C LEU A 74 -12.14 -53.52 13.36
N SER A 75 -11.86 -53.17 12.11
CA SER A 75 -11.14 -54.05 11.19
C SER A 75 -9.63 -53.81 11.28
N GLN A 76 -8.88 -54.90 11.40
CA GLN A 76 -7.43 -54.94 11.47
C GLN A 76 -6.89 -56.03 10.52
N ASP A 77 -5.59 -56.00 10.23
CA ASP A 77 -4.98 -56.94 9.29
C ASP A 77 -5.05 -58.40 9.78
N ASP A 78 -5.01 -58.61 11.09
CA ASP A 78 -5.07 -59.91 11.76
C ASP A 78 -6.50 -60.37 12.13
N GLY A 79 -7.53 -59.58 11.78
CA GLY A 79 -8.93 -59.90 12.04
C GLY A 79 -9.77 -58.69 12.44
N ASN A 80 -11.04 -58.91 12.75
CA ASN A 80 -11.92 -57.87 13.28
C ASN A 80 -11.99 -57.97 14.81
N THR A 81 -11.78 -56.85 15.51
CA THR A 81 -12.01 -56.74 16.95
C THR A 81 -13.44 -56.25 17.19
N VAL A 82 -14.24 -57.02 17.91
CA VAL A 82 -15.64 -56.71 18.24
C VAL A 82 -15.74 -56.40 19.73
N THR A 83 -16.36 -55.26 20.04
CA THR A 83 -16.74 -54.90 21.41
C THR A 83 -18.26 -54.86 21.51
N TYR A 84 -18.80 -55.27 22.66
CA TYR A 84 -20.24 -55.14 22.92
C TYR A 84 -20.52 -54.98 24.40
N THR A 85 -21.58 -54.26 24.72
CA THR A 85 -21.96 -53.95 26.10
C THR A 85 -23.30 -54.59 26.45
N LEU A 86 -23.28 -55.31 27.58
CA LEU A 86 -24.45 -55.88 28.22
C LEU A 86 -24.82 -55.05 29.45
N THR A 87 -26.02 -54.51 29.45
CA THR A 87 -26.57 -53.73 30.56
C THR A 87 -27.48 -54.62 31.39
N TYR A 88 -27.03 -54.99 32.58
CA TYR A 88 -27.75 -55.81 33.55
C TYR A 88 -28.53 -54.91 34.51
N LYS A 89 -29.85 -55.10 34.59
CA LYS A 89 -30.73 -54.43 35.54
C LYS A 89 -31.24 -55.43 36.57
N ASN A 90 -30.84 -55.25 37.82
CA ASN A 90 -31.29 -56.07 38.93
C ASN A 90 -32.56 -55.46 39.55
N ASN A 91 -33.72 -56.09 39.33
CA ASN A 91 -34.97 -55.70 40.00
C ASN A 91 -35.38 -56.73 41.07
N ASP A 92 -34.49 -57.66 41.42
CA ASP A 92 -34.68 -58.55 42.57
C ASP A 92 -34.32 -57.83 43.87
N SER A 93 -34.68 -58.46 45.00
CA SER A 93 -34.37 -57.94 46.34
C SER A 93 -32.97 -58.30 46.83
N THR A 94 -32.24 -59.16 46.12
CA THR A 94 -30.89 -59.63 46.47
C THR A 94 -29.85 -59.19 45.44
N PRO A 95 -28.58 -58.99 45.82
CA PRO A 95 -27.51 -58.72 44.86
C PRO A 95 -27.40 -59.85 43.82
N MET A 96 -27.18 -59.48 42.56
CA MET A 96 -26.97 -60.42 41.46
C MET A 96 -25.47 -60.61 41.25
N MET A 97 -24.97 -61.84 41.42
CA MET A 97 -23.55 -62.17 41.28
C MET A 97 -23.18 -62.32 39.80
N MET A 98 -22.24 -61.51 39.30
CA MET A 98 -21.80 -61.55 37.89
C MET A 98 -20.92 -62.76 37.58
N LEU A 99 -20.48 -63.51 38.59
CA LEU A 99 -19.83 -64.80 38.38
C LEU A 99 -20.80 -65.88 37.87
N ASP A 100 -22.10 -65.72 38.15
CA ASP A 100 -23.12 -66.70 37.77
C ASP A 100 -23.58 -66.57 36.32
N TYR A 101 -23.23 -65.45 35.66
CA TYR A 101 -23.72 -65.09 34.34
C TYR A 101 -22.56 -64.63 33.45
N TRP A 102 -22.51 -65.14 32.22
CA TRP A 102 -21.54 -64.69 31.23
C TRP A 102 -22.14 -64.71 29.82
N SER A 103 -21.34 -64.28 28.85
CA SER A 103 -21.76 -64.24 27.46
C SER A 103 -20.87 -65.12 26.58
N LYS A 104 -21.50 -65.80 25.63
CA LYS A 104 -20.82 -66.48 24.51
C LYS A 104 -21.31 -65.87 23.22
N VAL A 105 -20.45 -65.75 22.21
CA VAL A 105 -20.88 -65.27 20.89
C VAL A 105 -20.81 -66.40 19.89
N LYS A 106 -21.92 -66.65 19.18
CA LYS A 106 -22.01 -67.71 18.18
C LYS A 106 -22.28 -67.13 16.80
N THR A 107 -21.43 -67.45 15.82
CA THR A 107 -21.71 -67.08 14.43
C THR A 107 -22.88 -67.89 13.88
N LYS A 108 -23.59 -67.39 12.87
CA LYS A 108 -24.60 -68.17 12.14
C LYS A 108 -24.00 -69.44 11.51
N GLY A 109 -22.72 -69.42 11.17
CA GLY A 109 -21.96 -70.58 10.69
C GLY A 109 -21.58 -71.61 11.77
N GLY A 110 -21.87 -71.34 13.05
CA GLY A 110 -21.72 -72.31 14.15
C GLY A 110 -20.48 -72.12 15.03
N THR A 111 -19.51 -71.30 14.64
CA THR A 111 -18.31 -70.99 15.43
C THR A 111 -18.68 -70.28 16.72
N ILE A 112 -18.12 -70.73 17.85
CA ILE A 112 -18.37 -70.16 19.17
C ILE A 112 -17.12 -69.43 19.65
N PHE A 113 -17.29 -68.19 20.10
CA PHE A 113 -16.27 -67.35 20.71
C PHE A 113 -16.57 -67.17 22.20
N SER A 114 -15.49 -67.15 22.99
CA SER A 114 -15.50 -66.85 24.42
C SER A 114 -14.93 -65.45 24.64
N PRO A 115 -15.77 -64.42 24.67
CA PRO A 115 -15.35 -63.04 24.78
C PRO A 115 -14.85 -62.73 26.20
N LYS A 116 -13.89 -61.80 26.30
CA LYS A 116 -13.29 -61.39 27.57
C LYS A 116 -13.89 -60.06 28.03
N LEU A 117 -14.09 -59.88 29.34
CA LEU A 117 -14.40 -58.57 29.89
C LEU A 117 -13.21 -57.62 29.73
N ILE A 118 -13.48 -56.37 29.35
CA ILE A 118 -12.45 -55.33 29.37
C ILE A 118 -11.96 -55.08 30.81
N ALA A 119 -10.71 -54.65 30.96
CA ALA A 119 -10.05 -54.54 32.27
C ALA A 119 -10.89 -53.79 33.32
N LYS A 120 -11.45 -52.62 32.96
CA LYS A 120 -12.28 -51.81 33.86
C LYS A 120 -13.59 -52.46 34.34
N ASP A 121 -14.07 -53.46 33.61
CA ASP A 121 -15.33 -54.14 33.93
C ASP A 121 -15.09 -55.47 34.67
N GLN A 122 -13.85 -55.96 34.76
CA GLN A 122 -13.53 -57.21 35.45
C GLN A 122 -13.77 -57.12 36.97
N GLU A 123 -13.66 -55.94 37.57
CA GLU A 123 -13.89 -55.71 39.01
C GLU A 123 -15.38 -55.63 39.38
N LYS A 124 -16.28 -55.50 38.40
CA LYS A 124 -17.73 -55.41 38.62
C LYS A 124 -18.34 -56.79 38.90
N LYS A 125 -18.13 -57.30 40.11
CA LYS A 125 -18.55 -58.66 40.51
C LYS A 125 -20.02 -58.80 40.87
N THR A 126 -20.72 -57.71 41.17
CA THR A 126 -22.12 -57.75 41.63
C THR A 126 -22.96 -56.60 41.06
N VAL A 127 -24.27 -56.80 41.00
CA VAL A 127 -25.26 -55.75 40.69
C VAL A 127 -26.21 -55.63 41.86
N SER A 128 -26.18 -54.50 42.55
CA SER A 128 -27.03 -54.25 43.73
C SER A 128 -28.52 -54.23 43.37
N PRO A 129 -29.42 -54.56 44.31
CA PRO A 129 -30.87 -54.43 44.12
C PRO A 129 -31.28 -53.05 43.60
N GLY A 130 -32.16 -53.00 42.61
CA GLY A 130 -32.66 -51.77 41.98
C GLY A 130 -31.66 -51.05 41.07
N SER A 131 -30.41 -51.52 40.98
CA SER A 131 -29.35 -50.86 40.23
C SER A 131 -29.14 -51.45 38.83
N THR A 132 -28.29 -50.79 38.05
CA THR A 132 -27.91 -51.23 36.71
C THR A 132 -26.39 -51.19 36.58
N VAL A 133 -25.81 -52.21 35.96
CA VAL A 133 -24.38 -52.30 35.68
C VAL A 133 -24.18 -52.63 34.22
N ASP A 134 -23.23 -51.93 33.60
CA ASP A 134 -22.78 -52.20 32.24
C ASP A 134 -21.49 -53.02 32.27
N LEU A 135 -21.49 -54.12 31.52
CA LEU A 135 -20.35 -55.00 31.29
C LEU A 135 -20.01 -55.05 29.81
N THR A 136 -18.80 -54.62 29.46
CA THR A 136 -18.31 -54.56 28.09
C THR A 136 -17.34 -55.70 27.84
N TYR A 137 -17.58 -56.40 26.75
CA TYR A 137 -16.84 -57.58 26.33
C TYR A 137 -16.10 -57.29 25.03
N VAL A 138 -14.95 -57.92 24.86
CA VAL A 138 -14.11 -57.84 23.66
C VAL A 138 -13.78 -59.24 23.15
N MET A 139 -13.76 -59.40 21.82
CA MET A 139 -13.31 -60.61 21.15
C MET A 139 -12.72 -60.31 19.77
N LYS A 140 -11.88 -61.20 19.26
CA LYS A 140 -11.43 -61.19 17.86
C LYS A 140 -12.23 -62.19 17.04
N VAL A 141 -12.65 -61.77 15.85
CA VAL A 141 -13.35 -62.60 14.87
C VAL A 141 -12.65 -62.50 13.51
N GLY A 142 -12.94 -63.44 12.61
CA GLY A 142 -12.38 -63.41 11.25
C GLY A 142 -12.81 -62.15 10.48
N ARG A 143 -11.98 -61.73 9.52
CA ARG A 143 -12.16 -60.48 8.74
C ARG A 143 -13.48 -60.40 7.98
N GLU A 144 -14.00 -61.54 7.54
CA GLU A 144 -15.27 -61.65 6.79
C GLU A 144 -16.53 -61.62 7.67
N VAL A 145 -16.38 -61.73 8.99
CA VAL A 145 -17.52 -61.82 9.91
C VAL A 145 -18.17 -60.45 10.07
N LYS A 146 -19.46 -60.34 9.71
CA LYS A 146 -20.29 -59.14 9.93
C LYS A 146 -20.98 -59.21 11.29
N LEU A 147 -21.33 -58.06 11.87
CA LEU A 147 -22.07 -58.00 13.13
C LEU A 147 -23.43 -58.72 13.06
N SER A 148 -24.11 -58.67 11.91
CA SER A 148 -25.36 -59.38 11.67
C SER A 148 -25.24 -60.91 11.69
N ASP A 149 -24.02 -61.44 11.61
CA ASP A 149 -23.76 -62.88 11.66
C ASP A 149 -23.51 -63.38 13.07
N LEU A 150 -23.47 -62.48 14.06
CA LEU A 150 -23.20 -62.78 15.46
C LEU A 150 -24.50 -62.87 16.27
N ASN A 151 -24.58 -63.92 17.09
CA ASN A 151 -25.61 -64.08 18.11
C ASN A 151 -24.93 -64.01 19.49
N PHE A 152 -25.36 -63.05 20.32
CA PHE A 152 -24.82 -62.86 21.66
C PHE A 152 -25.67 -63.65 22.65
N LEU A 153 -25.16 -64.77 23.13
CA LEU A 153 -25.82 -65.66 24.07
C LEU A 153 -25.57 -65.19 25.49
N ILE A 154 -26.60 -65.28 26.33
CA ILE A 154 -26.50 -65.09 27.78
C ILE A 154 -26.60 -66.45 28.42
N VAL A 155 -25.59 -66.80 29.21
CA VAL A 155 -25.42 -68.12 29.79
C VAL A 155 -25.30 -67.98 31.30
N LYS A 156 -25.83 -68.95 32.04
CA LYS A 156 -25.63 -69.08 33.48
C LYS A 156 -25.18 -70.47 33.87
N TRP A 157 -24.66 -70.60 35.09
CA TRP A 157 -24.45 -71.91 35.69
C TRP A 157 -25.79 -72.64 35.89
N ASP A 158 -25.79 -73.92 35.52
CA ASP A 158 -26.88 -74.86 35.75
C ASP A 158 -26.28 -76.26 35.90
N PHE A 159 -26.04 -76.65 37.15
CA PHE A 159 -25.40 -77.93 37.47
C PHE A 159 -26.24 -79.16 37.06
N SER A 160 -27.48 -78.97 36.59
CA SER A 160 -28.33 -80.04 36.05
C SER A 160 -28.13 -80.31 34.56
N LYS A 161 -27.34 -79.49 33.85
CA LYS A 161 -27.14 -79.57 32.39
C LYS A 161 -25.72 -80.06 32.03
N PRO A 162 -25.52 -80.65 30.84
CA PRO A 162 -24.19 -80.95 30.32
C PRO A 162 -23.31 -79.69 30.31
N ASN A 163 -22.03 -79.85 30.69
CA ASN A 163 -21.07 -78.75 30.87
C ASN A 163 -21.45 -77.71 31.93
N TYR A 164 -22.50 -77.98 32.73
CA TYR A 164 -23.04 -77.10 33.77
C TYR A 164 -23.54 -75.74 33.27
N GLU A 165 -23.92 -75.62 31.99
CA GLU A 165 -24.33 -74.35 31.39
C GLU A 165 -25.79 -74.37 30.93
N SER A 166 -26.50 -73.26 31.13
CA SER A 166 -27.83 -73.02 30.55
C SER A 166 -27.90 -71.67 29.84
N THR A 167 -28.36 -71.66 28.59
CA THR A 167 -28.56 -70.41 27.82
C THR A 167 -29.91 -69.79 28.18
N LEU A 168 -29.87 -68.61 28.79
CA LEU A 168 -31.05 -67.85 29.21
C LEU A 168 -31.73 -67.12 28.05
N GLY A 169 -30.96 -66.78 27.02
CA GLY A 169 -31.47 -66.11 25.83
C GLY A 169 -30.37 -65.69 24.88
N LYS A 170 -30.77 -65.02 23.80
CA LYS A 170 -29.86 -64.54 22.76
C LYS A 170 -30.27 -63.15 22.26
N PHE A 171 -29.29 -62.36 21.86
CA PHE A 171 -29.49 -61.15 21.09
C PHE A 171 -29.02 -61.36 19.65
N ASN A 172 -29.89 -61.03 18.71
CA ASN A 172 -29.56 -61.01 17.29
C ASN A 172 -29.39 -59.55 16.86
N VAL A 173 -28.28 -59.24 16.19
CA VAL A 173 -28.10 -57.92 15.59
C VAL A 173 -28.90 -57.85 14.29
N PRO A 174 -29.79 -56.85 14.11
CA PRO A 174 -30.54 -56.70 12.88
C PRO A 174 -29.62 -56.59 11.66
N ALA A 175 -30.01 -57.19 10.53
CA ALA A 175 -29.22 -57.09 9.29
C ALA A 175 -29.06 -55.65 8.78
N SER A 176 -30.01 -54.78 9.10
CA SER A 176 -29.98 -53.35 8.77
C SER A 176 -29.30 -52.48 9.85
N TYR A 177 -28.69 -53.08 10.89
CA TYR A 177 -28.02 -52.33 11.93
C TYR A 177 -26.70 -51.72 11.42
N SER A 178 -26.52 -50.42 11.65
CA SER A 178 -25.27 -49.72 11.38
C SER A 178 -24.71 -49.10 12.66
N ILE A 179 -23.43 -49.37 12.92
CA ILE A 179 -22.67 -48.81 14.05
C ILE A 179 -22.28 -47.35 13.83
N THR A 180 -22.37 -46.88 12.59
CA THR A 180 -21.98 -45.51 12.23
C THR A 180 -23.08 -44.53 12.57
N THR A 181 -22.73 -43.52 13.36
CA THR A 181 -23.61 -42.41 13.71
C THR A 181 -23.76 -41.50 12.48
N PRO A 182 -25.00 -41.22 12.00
CA PRO A 182 -25.20 -40.39 10.82
C PRO A 182 -24.69 -38.95 10.96
N VAL A 183 -24.40 -38.32 9.82
CA VAL A 183 -23.95 -36.91 9.74
C VAL A 183 -24.86 -35.98 10.55
N GLY A 184 -24.24 -35.09 11.33
CA GLY A 184 -24.93 -34.08 12.14
C GLY A 184 -25.60 -34.61 13.42
N LYS A 185 -25.65 -35.92 13.65
CA LYS A 185 -26.12 -36.53 14.90
C LYS A 185 -24.98 -36.67 15.91
N THR A 186 -25.36 -36.85 17.17
CA THR A 186 -24.42 -37.00 18.29
C THR A 186 -24.47 -38.44 18.79
N LYS A 187 -23.30 -39.02 19.11
CA LYS A 187 -23.18 -40.30 19.82
C LYS A 187 -22.75 -40.02 21.25
N THR A 188 -23.44 -40.62 22.21
CA THR A 188 -22.95 -40.65 23.60
C THR A 188 -22.02 -41.85 23.75
N VAL A 189 -20.81 -41.60 24.24
CA VAL A 189 -19.79 -42.62 24.54
C VAL A 189 -19.34 -42.46 26.00
N ARG A 190 -18.73 -43.51 26.56
CA ARG A 190 -17.99 -43.41 27.81
C ARG A 190 -16.50 -43.32 27.50
N LEU A 191 -15.87 -42.23 27.88
CA LEU A 191 -14.43 -42.02 27.75
C LEU A 191 -13.86 -41.98 29.16
N SER A 192 -12.99 -42.94 29.49
CA SER A 192 -12.62 -43.24 30.88
C SER A 192 -13.88 -43.53 31.73
N ASP A 193 -14.19 -42.65 32.70
CA ASP A 193 -15.38 -42.70 33.56
C ASP A 193 -16.50 -41.72 33.16
N SER A 194 -16.23 -40.84 32.19
CA SER A 194 -17.11 -39.71 31.87
C SER A 194 -18.00 -40.03 30.67
N ALA A 195 -19.28 -39.71 30.79
CA ALA A 195 -20.21 -39.73 29.66
C ALA A 195 -19.99 -38.49 28.79
N VAL A 196 -19.66 -38.71 27.51
CA VAL A 196 -19.32 -37.64 26.57
C VAL A 196 -20.16 -37.77 25.32
N LYS A 197 -20.78 -36.66 24.91
CA LYS A 197 -21.45 -36.51 23.63
C LYS A 197 -20.43 -36.10 22.57
N VAL A 198 -20.26 -36.94 21.55
CA VAL A 198 -19.33 -36.72 20.43
C VAL A 198 -20.13 -36.41 19.17
N LYS A 199 -19.74 -35.36 18.46
CA LYS A 199 -20.35 -34.96 17.19
C LYS A 199 -19.27 -34.51 16.21
N VAL A 200 -19.33 -34.98 14.96
CA VAL A 200 -18.52 -34.42 13.87
C VAL A 200 -19.12 -33.06 13.48
N SER A 201 -18.29 -32.02 13.55
CA SER A 201 -18.64 -30.64 13.20
C SER A 201 -18.43 -30.34 11.72
N GLY A 202 -17.50 -31.03 11.06
CA GLY A 202 -17.21 -30.85 9.63
C GLY A 202 -15.90 -31.48 9.19
N ILE A 203 -15.66 -31.50 7.88
CA ILE A 203 -14.40 -31.87 7.24
C ILE A 203 -13.99 -30.79 6.24
N LYS A 204 -12.72 -30.39 6.29
CA LYS A 204 -12.07 -29.48 5.35
C LYS A 204 -10.88 -30.18 4.72
N VAL A 205 -10.66 -29.92 3.44
CA VAL A 205 -9.54 -30.46 2.68
C VAL A 205 -8.73 -29.30 2.12
N TYR A 206 -7.45 -29.27 2.45
CA TYR A 206 -6.50 -28.27 1.98
C TYR A 206 -5.57 -28.89 0.95
N PRO A 207 -5.21 -28.16 -0.12
CA PRO A 207 -4.16 -28.60 -1.03
C PRO A 207 -2.83 -28.70 -0.28
N GLY A 208 -2.07 -29.75 -0.57
CA GLY A 208 -0.72 -29.96 -0.05
C GLY A 208 0.29 -30.14 -1.19
N GLU A 209 1.55 -30.37 -0.81
CA GLU A 209 2.64 -30.63 -1.74
C GLU A 209 2.67 -32.09 -2.21
N ASP A 210 3.38 -32.38 -3.31
CA ASP A 210 3.68 -33.74 -3.78
C ASP A 210 2.45 -34.66 -3.92
N LYS A 211 1.36 -34.15 -4.51
CA LYS A 211 0.10 -34.89 -4.68
C LYS A 211 -0.52 -35.34 -3.34
N LYS A 212 -0.20 -34.67 -2.23
CA LYS A 212 -0.85 -34.84 -0.94
C LYS A 212 -1.93 -33.77 -0.73
N GLN A 213 -2.87 -34.08 0.15
CA GLN A 213 -3.92 -33.19 0.64
C GLN A 213 -3.95 -33.27 2.16
N TYR A 214 -4.15 -32.13 2.83
CA TYR A 214 -4.32 -32.10 4.28
C TYR A 214 -5.80 -32.14 4.61
N VAL A 215 -6.23 -33.09 5.43
CA VAL A 215 -7.61 -33.22 5.85
C VAL A 215 -7.73 -32.78 7.29
N LYS A 216 -8.63 -31.84 7.57
CA LYS A 216 -8.99 -31.38 8.92
C LYS A 216 -10.41 -31.80 9.25
N VAL A 217 -10.57 -32.58 10.31
CA VAL A 217 -11.86 -33.03 10.85
C VAL A 217 -12.14 -32.30 12.16
N GLY A 218 -13.23 -31.55 12.22
CA GLY A 218 -13.70 -30.91 13.43
C GLY A 218 -14.58 -31.85 14.25
N VAL A 219 -14.31 -31.99 15.55
CA VAL A 219 -15.07 -32.85 16.47
C VAL A 219 -15.47 -32.06 17.72
N ASN A 220 -16.77 -31.98 18.00
CA ASN A 220 -17.25 -31.43 19.26
C ASN A 220 -17.39 -32.53 20.32
N LEU A 221 -16.75 -32.31 21.46
CA LEU A 221 -16.87 -33.11 22.67
C LEU A 221 -17.65 -32.31 23.72
N ASN A 222 -18.75 -32.87 24.22
CA ASN A 222 -19.54 -32.30 25.31
C ASN A 222 -19.55 -33.27 26.49
N ASN A 223 -18.90 -32.90 27.58
CA ASN A 223 -18.82 -33.70 28.80
C ASN A 223 -20.13 -33.53 29.59
N ILE A 224 -21.02 -34.52 29.51
CA ILE A 224 -22.31 -34.51 30.20
C ILE A 224 -22.25 -35.17 31.59
N SER A 225 -21.05 -35.52 32.06
CA SER A 225 -20.84 -36.07 33.40
C SER A 225 -20.65 -34.97 34.46
N TYR A 226 -20.52 -35.39 35.71
CA TYR A 226 -20.21 -34.52 36.85
C TYR A 226 -18.70 -34.51 37.20
N LYS A 227 -17.86 -35.18 36.40
CA LYS A 227 -16.41 -35.27 36.60
C LYS A 227 -15.67 -34.51 35.50
N LEU A 228 -14.45 -34.06 35.77
CA LEU A 228 -13.52 -33.58 34.76
C LEU A 228 -13.20 -34.71 33.77
N LEU A 229 -13.25 -34.43 32.47
CA LEU A 229 -12.65 -35.29 31.45
C LEU A 229 -11.25 -34.77 31.18
N ASP A 230 -10.22 -35.51 31.59
CA ASP A 230 -8.83 -35.13 31.41
C ASP A 230 -8.06 -36.19 30.61
N ASN A 231 -7.42 -35.75 29.54
CA ASN A 231 -6.61 -36.51 28.58
C ASN A 231 -7.02 -37.98 28.40
N PRO A 232 -8.24 -38.26 27.88
CA PRO A 232 -8.66 -39.63 27.64
C PRO A 232 -7.76 -40.29 26.58
N ASN A 233 -7.40 -41.55 26.80
CA ASN A 233 -6.51 -42.31 25.91
C ASN A 233 -7.24 -42.73 24.61
N ILE A 234 -7.40 -41.79 23.68
CA ILE A 234 -8.18 -41.96 22.45
C ILE A 234 -7.30 -41.77 21.23
N LYS A 235 -7.38 -42.73 20.30
CA LYS A 235 -6.89 -42.61 18.93
C LYS A 235 -8.03 -42.26 17.99
N TRP A 236 -7.79 -41.28 17.14
CA TRP A 236 -8.71 -40.82 16.11
C TRP A 236 -8.28 -41.39 14.77
N ILE A 237 -9.18 -42.03 14.04
CA ILE A 237 -8.85 -42.67 12.77
C ILE A 237 -9.89 -42.25 11.72
N LEU A 238 -9.43 -41.75 10.58
CA LEU A 238 -10.25 -41.58 9.39
C LEU A 238 -10.25 -42.91 8.61
N ARG A 239 -11.43 -43.52 8.49
CA ARG A 239 -11.64 -44.71 7.65
C ARG A 239 -12.30 -44.30 6.34
N THR A 240 -11.64 -44.65 5.25
CA THR A 240 -12.14 -44.43 3.88
C THR A 240 -13.20 -45.44 3.48
N PRO A 241 -13.95 -45.21 2.39
CA PRO A 241 -14.99 -46.14 1.92
C PRO A 241 -14.47 -47.53 1.58
N ASN A 242 -13.21 -47.62 1.17
CA ASN A 242 -12.53 -48.88 0.86
C ASN A 242 -12.02 -49.61 2.11
N GLY A 243 -12.24 -49.06 3.30
CA GLY A 243 -11.86 -49.65 4.58
C GLY A 243 -10.43 -49.32 5.06
N THR A 244 -9.67 -48.51 4.31
CA THR A 244 -8.32 -48.07 4.71
C THR A 244 -8.40 -47.06 5.85
N ASN A 245 -7.58 -47.26 6.88
CA ASN A 245 -7.52 -46.47 8.11
C ASN A 245 -6.33 -45.50 8.08
N TYR A 246 -6.57 -44.22 8.38
CA TYR A 246 -5.55 -43.18 8.50
C TYR A 246 -5.62 -42.53 9.89
N PRO A 247 -4.55 -42.58 10.69
CA PRO A 247 -4.53 -41.92 11.99
C PRO A 247 -4.62 -40.40 11.82
N LEU A 248 -5.41 -39.76 12.69
CA LEU A 248 -5.53 -38.31 12.77
C LEU A 248 -4.86 -37.81 14.05
N THR A 249 -4.16 -36.70 13.95
CA THR A 249 -3.49 -36.05 15.08
C THR A 249 -4.24 -34.77 15.46
N PRO A 250 -4.40 -34.41 16.76
CA PRO A 250 -4.99 -33.13 17.17
C PRO A 250 -4.07 -31.94 16.91
N ASP A 251 -4.55 -30.85 16.28
CA ASP A 251 -3.75 -29.64 16.08
C ASP A 251 -3.34 -28.98 17.41
N LYS A 252 -2.45 -27.98 17.34
CA LYS A 252 -1.85 -27.33 18.52
C LYS A 252 -2.88 -26.94 19.58
N ASP A 253 -3.99 -26.32 19.17
CA ASP A 253 -5.08 -25.86 20.05
C ASP A 253 -5.95 -27.01 20.60
N SER A 254 -5.86 -28.18 19.97
CA SER A 254 -6.61 -29.40 20.30
C SER A 254 -5.80 -30.42 21.10
N THR A 255 -4.51 -30.16 21.34
CA THR A 255 -3.69 -30.93 22.30
C THR A 255 -4.19 -30.70 23.74
N GLY A 256 -3.97 -31.67 24.63
CA GLY A 256 -4.42 -31.56 26.04
C GLY A 256 -5.94 -31.44 26.18
N ILE A 257 -6.66 -32.56 26.17
CA ILE A 257 -8.12 -32.58 26.34
C ILE A 257 -8.43 -32.44 27.83
N SER A 258 -8.82 -31.24 28.28
CA SER A 258 -9.37 -31.03 29.62
C SER A 258 -10.73 -30.34 29.50
N ILE A 259 -11.81 -31.03 29.87
CA ILE A 259 -13.18 -30.56 29.70
C ILE A 259 -13.93 -30.70 31.04
N GLN A 260 -14.26 -29.55 31.64
CA GLN A 260 -15.03 -29.48 32.89
C GLN A 260 -16.40 -30.16 32.77
N ALA A 261 -16.99 -30.51 33.91
CA ALA A 261 -18.35 -31.03 33.96
C ALA A 261 -19.33 -30.08 33.26
N GLN A 262 -20.21 -30.62 32.41
CA GLN A 262 -21.20 -29.89 31.60
C GLN A 262 -20.60 -28.90 30.57
N ALA A 263 -19.28 -28.92 30.33
CA ALA A 263 -18.62 -28.08 29.34
C ALA A 263 -18.38 -28.82 28.01
N ASN A 264 -18.09 -28.05 26.96
CA ASN A 264 -17.73 -28.58 25.65
C ASN A 264 -16.39 -28.02 25.14
N LYS A 265 -15.69 -28.81 24.33
CA LYS A 265 -14.49 -28.40 23.60
C LYS A 265 -14.61 -28.91 22.16
N THR A 266 -14.21 -28.10 21.20
CA THR A 266 -14.09 -28.52 19.80
C THR A 266 -12.62 -28.84 19.53
N LEU A 267 -12.38 -30.05 19.04
CA LEU A 267 -11.09 -30.52 18.57
C LEU A 267 -11.02 -30.39 17.04
N SER A 268 -9.83 -30.13 16.56
CA SER A 268 -9.44 -30.13 15.16
C SER A 268 -8.40 -31.21 14.96
N LEU A 269 -8.76 -32.25 14.23
CA LEU A 269 -7.94 -33.44 13.99
C LEU A 269 -7.46 -33.43 12.55
N MET A 270 -6.19 -33.72 12.29
CA MET A 270 -5.61 -33.61 10.96
C MET A 270 -4.82 -34.83 10.51
N ALA A 271 -4.76 -35.04 9.20
CA ALA A 271 -3.88 -35.99 8.52
C ALA A 271 -3.42 -35.46 7.16
N SER A 272 -2.27 -35.95 6.70
CA SER A 272 -1.82 -35.80 5.31
C SER A 272 -2.16 -37.07 4.55
N LEU A 273 -2.97 -36.96 3.49
CA LEU A 273 -3.47 -38.08 2.70
C LEU A 273 -3.10 -37.89 1.22
N PRO A 274 -3.00 -38.95 0.41
CA PRO A 274 -2.88 -38.81 -1.04
C PRO A 274 -4.12 -38.14 -1.66
N THR A 275 -3.93 -37.26 -2.65
CA THR A 275 -5.02 -36.58 -3.40
C THR A 275 -5.91 -37.54 -4.20
N ALA A 276 -5.38 -38.70 -4.60
CA ALA A 276 -6.15 -39.73 -5.32
C ALA A 276 -7.23 -40.41 -4.45
N LEU A 277 -7.21 -40.18 -3.13
CA LEU A 277 -8.10 -40.83 -2.18
C LEU A 277 -9.49 -40.16 -2.18
N LYS A 278 -10.51 -40.96 -2.45
CA LYS A 278 -11.92 -40.57 -2.35
C LYS A 278 -12.37 -40.55 -0.89
N LEU A 279 -12.90 -39.40 -0.46
CA LEU A 279 -13.33 -39.18 0.93
C LEU A 279 -14.84 -39.30 1.12
N GLU A 280 -15.62 -39.49 0.06
CA GLU A 280 -17.09 -39.55 0.14
C GLU A 280 -17.54 -40.78 0.93
N LYS A 281 -18.38 -40.60 1.96
CA LYS A 281 -18.80 -41.67 2.90
C LYS A 281 -17.68 -42.20 3.81
N SER A 282 -16.60 -41.44 3.97
CA SER A 282 -15.61 -41.73 5.01
C SER A 282 -16.22 -41.60 6.41
N GLU A 283 -15.59 -42.24 7.39
CA GLU A 283 -16.04 -42.29 8.77
C GLU A 283 -14.90 -41.93 9.71
N LEU A 284 -15.22 -41.27 10.81
CA LEU A 284 -14.32 -41.06 11.93
C LEU A 284 -14.53 -42.17 12.96
N LEU A 285 -13.49 -42.93 13.25
CA LEU A 285 -13.46 -43.94 14.30
C LEU A 285 -12.79 -43.37 15.56
N LEU A 286 -13.43 -43.60 16.70
CA LEU A 286 -12.84 -43.43 18.03
C LEU A 286 -12.40 -44.79 18.54
N VAL A 287 -11.12 -44.90 18.87
CA VAL A 287 -10.52 -46.10 19.43
C VAL A 287 -9.90 -45.76 20.79
N GLU A 288 -10.24 -46.52 21.82
CA GLU A 288 -9.65 -46.39 23.15
C GLU A 288 -8.60 -47.51 23.35
N GLU A 289 -7.41 -47.19 23.82
CA GLU A 289 -6.40 -48.21 24.15
C GLU A 289 -6.45 -48.54 25.65
N GLN A 290 -6.49 -49.84 25.97
CA GLN A 290 -6.55 -50.31 27.36
C GLN A 290 -5.59 -51.47 27.65
N GLY A 291 -5.16 -51.56 28.91
CA GLY A 291 -4.28 -52.60 29.44
C GLY A 291 -2.80 -52.40 29.08
N GLU A 292 -1.92 -53.20 29.70
CA GLU A 292 -0.47 -53.19 29.40
C GLU A 292 -0.19 -53.57 27.94
N GLU A 293 -1.03 -54.43 27.35
CA GLU A 293 -0.94 -54.84 25.94
C GLU A 293 -1.46 -53.79 24.93
N LYS A 294 -1.91 -52.61 25.39
CA LYS A 294 -2.48 -51.52 24.56
C LYS A 294 -3.53 -52.04 23.55
N THR A 295 -4.47 -52.86 24.03
CA THR A 295 -5.52 -53.41 23.16
C THR A 295 -6.40 -52.28 22.63
N ALA A 296 -6.52 -52.18 21.30
CA ALA A 296 -7.33 -51.19 20.61
C ALA A 296 -8.83 -51.57 20.64
N LEU A 297 -9.64 -50.80 21.38
CA LEU A 297 -11.07 -51.02 21.53
C LEU A 297 -11.86 -50.00 20.71
N PRO A 298 -12.67 -50.42 19.71
CA PRO A 298 -13.58 -49.50 19.03
C PRO A 298 -14.67 -49.01 19.99
N VAL A 299 -14.82 -47.69 20.09
CA VAL A 299 -15.81 -47.03 20.95
C VAL A 299 -16.97 -46.47 20.14
N ALA A 300 -16.69 -45.84 18.99
CA ALA A 300 -17.71 -45.29 18.12
C ALA A 300 -17.22 -45.10 16.69
N ALA A 301 -18.16 -45.12 15.75
CA ALA A 301 -17.98 -44.66 14.38
C ALA A 301 -18.96 -43.51 14.10
N LEU A 302 -18.47 -42.44 13.47
CA LEU A 302 -19.27 -41.29 13.07
C LEU A 302 -19.07 -41.01 11.58
N GLN A 303 -20.16 -40.84 10.83
CA GLN A 303 -20.08 -40.54 9.41
C GLN A 303 -19.54 -39.11 9.21
N LEU A 304 -18.55 -38.96 8.33
CA LEU A 304 -18.07 -37.64 7.94
C LEU A 304 -19.07 -37.02 6.95
N PRO A 305 -19.35 -35.70 7.06
CA PRO A 305 -20.06 -35.00 6.00
C PRO A 305 -19.23 -35.00 4.71
N GLU A 306 -19.84 -34.56 3.61
CA GLU A 306 -19.10 -34.33 2.38
C GLU A 306 -17.99 -33.29 2.63
N ALA A 307 -16.82 -33.54 2.04
CA ALA A 307 -15.66 -32.67 2.19
C ALA A 307 -15.96 -31.30 1.58
N SER A 308 -16.04 -30.27 2.41
CA SER A 308 -16.14 -28.90 1.90
C SER A 308 -14.78 -28.44 1.37
N GLN A 309 -14.75 -28.00 0.12
CA GLN A 309 -13.66 -27.16 -0.40
C GLN A 309 -13.90 -25.67 -0.12
N SER A 310 -15.10 -25.29 0.33
CA SER A 310 -15.45 -23.90 0.61
C SER A 310 -14.68 -23.39 1.86
N ASN A 311 -14.16 -22.17 1.78
CA ASN A 311 -13.34 -21.48 2.80
C ASN A 311 -11.88 -21.92 2.90
N VAL A 312 -11.31 -22.52 1.85
CA VAL A 312 -9.86 -22.72 1.72
C VAL A 312 -9.30 -21.69 0.74
N ASP A 313 -9.93 -21.57 -0.43
CA ASP A 313 -9.71 -20.48 -1.37
C ASP A 313 -10.52 -19.25 -0.98
N THR A 314 -9.81 -18.14 -0.80
CA THR A 314 -10.38 -16.82 -0.51
C THR A 314 -10.47 -16.06 -1.83
N ALA A 315 -11.71 -15.73 -2.22
CA ALA A 315 -11.94 -14.93 -3.42
C ALA A 315 -11.32 -13.53 -3.27
N VAL A 316 -11.05 -12.89 -4.41
CA VAL A 316 -10.51 -11.52 -4.49
C VAL A 316 -11.35 -10.57 -3.62
N ASN A 317 -10.68 -9.73 -2.83
CA ASN A 317 -11.27 -8.73 -1.95
C ASN A 317 -12.22 -9.26 -0.85
N GLN A 318 -12.19 -10.57 -0.55
CA GLN A 318 -12.97 -11.14 0.54
C GLN A 318 -12.07 -11.47 1.75
N PRO A 319 -12.51 -11.16 2.99
CA PRO A 319 -11.75 -11.53 4.18
C PRO A 319 -11.90 -13.04 4.50
N ASN A 320 -10.80 -13.68 4.86
CA ASN A 320 -10.77 -15.00 5.47
C ASN A 320 -10.67 -14.89 7.00
N ILE A 321 -11.57 -15.55 7.73
CA ILE A 321 -11.59 -15.54 9.20
C ILE A 321 -10.91 -16.81 9.72
N ILE A 322 -9.79 -16.63 10.41
CA ILE A 322 -9.03 -17.68 11.09
C ILE A 322 -9.19 -17.55 12.61
N SER A 323 -8.93 -18.64 13.34
CA SER A 323 -8.93 -18.64 14.80
C SER A 323 -7.49 -18.74 15.30
N ILE A 324 -7.08 -17.84 16.20
CA ILE A 324 -5.78 -17.85 16.86
C ILE A 324 -6.03 -17.74 18.36
N ASP A 325 -5.60 -18.72 19.15
CA ASP A 325 -5.86 -18.82 20.59
C ASP A 325 -7.37 -18.64 20.94
N GLY A 326 -8.25 -19.14 20.08
CA GLY A 326 -9.70 -19.03 20.20
C GLY A 326 -10.28 -17.63 19.90
N GLN A 327 -9.48 -16.67 19.46
CA GLN A 327 -9.95 -15.36 18.99
C GLN A 327 -10.11 -15.34 17.46
N PRO A 328 -11.21 -14.75 16.92
CA PRO A 328 -11.36 -14.57 15.49
C PRO A 328 -10.44 -13.47 14.96
N VAL A 329 -9.65 -13.80 13.96
CA VAL A 329 -8.75 -12.88 13.25
C VAL A 329 -9.11 -12.90 11.77
N SER A 330 -9.40 -11.73 11.21
CA SER A 330 -9.67 -11.55 9.79
C SER A 330 -8.37 -11.30 9.05
N THR A 331 -8.22 -11.93 7.90
CA THR A 331 -7.07 -11.78 7.00
C THR A 331 -7.57 -11.49 5.59
N LEU A 332 -6.93 -10.59 4.86
CA LEU A 332 -7.38 -10.14 3.55
C LEU A 332 -6.17 -9.81 2.68
N LEU A 333 -6.12 -10.35 1.46
CA LEU A 333 -5.24 -9.82 0.43
C LEU A 333 -5.95 -8.64 -0.24
N GLU A 334 -5.55 -7.42 0.13
CA GLU A 334 -6.26 -6.19 -0.23
C GLU A 334 -5.90 -5.70 -1.63
N SER A 335 -4.62 -5.81 -2.00
CA SER A 335 -4.13 -5.39 -3.31
C SER A 335 -2.91 -6.18 -3.74
N ALA A 336 -2.70 -6.24 -5.06
CA ALA A 336 -1.52 -6.78 -5.68
C ALA A 336 -1.15 -5.94 -6.91
N ARG A 337 0.15 -5.82 -7.18
CA ARG A 337 0.71 -5.14 -8.34
C ARG A 337 1.78 -6.04 -8.94
N VAL A 338 1.67 -6.29 -10.23
CA VAL A 338 2.64 -7.03 -11.04
C VAL A 338 3.44 -6.06 -11.90
N ARG A 339 4.76 -6.25 -11.94
CA ARG A 339 5.68 -5.61 -12.88
C ARG A 339 6.47 -6.70 -13.60
N GLY A 340 6.27 -6.86 -14.90
CA GLY A 340 7.01 -7.85 -15.70
C GLY A 340 8.09 -7.20 -16.56
N GLU A 341 9.23 -7.89 -16.68
CA GLU A 341 10.31 -7.61 -17.63
C GLU A 341 11.06 -8.92 -17.95
N ASN A 342 11.24 -9.25 -19.23
CA ASN A 342 12.05 -10.39 -19.70
C ASN A 342 11.78 -11.75 -19.00
N GLU A 343 10.51 -12.19 -18.94
CA GLU A 343 10.07 -13.46 -18.32
C GLU A 343 10.20 -13.55 -16.78
N GLU A 344 10.68 -12.48 -16.14
CA GLU A 344 10.60 -12.28 -14.69
C GLU A 344 9.53 -11.24 -14.37
N TYR A 345 8.83 -11.42 -13.24
CA TYR A 345 7.95 -10.39 -12.75
C TYR A 345 7.97 -10.24 -11.24
N ASP A 346 8.05 -8.98 -10.82
CA ASP A 346 7.96 -8.57 -9.43
C ASP A 346 6.50 -8.43 -9.03
N LEU A 347 6.17 -9.09 -7.92
CA LEU A 347 4.86 -9.06 -7.31
C LEU A 347 4.95 -8.33 -5.98
N THR A 348 4.26 -7.20 -5.89
CA THR A 348 4.07 -6.45 -4.64
C THR A 348 2.63 -6.59 -4.18
N MET A 349 2.42 -7.02 -2.93
CA MET A 349 1.10 -7.30 -2.36
C MET A 349 0.91 -6.65 -0.99
N GLN A 350 -0.34 -6.37 -0.63
CA GLN A 350 -0.72 -5.90 0.71
C GLN A 350 -1.64 -6.92 1.39
N TRP A 351 -1.13 -7.55 2.45
CA TRP A 351 -1.88 -8.51 3.26
C TRP A 351 -2.30 -7.87 4.60
N VAL A 352 -3.60 -7.76 4.82
CA VAL A 352 -4.20 -7.09 5.98
C VAL A 352 -4.64 -8.11 7.01
N ILE A 353 -4.26 -7.90 8.27
CA ILE A 353 -4.64 -8.71 9.42
C ILE A 353 -5.40 -7.83 10.43
N LYS A 354 -6.57 -8.27 10.86
CA LYS A 354 -7.42 -7.58 11.83
C LYS A 354 -7.87 -8.50 12.94
N ASN A 355 -7.61 -8.12 14.19
CA ASN A 355 -8.14 -8.84 15.35
C ASN A 355 -9.63 -8.46 15.55
N GLN A 356 -10.53 -9.41 15.29
CA GLN A 356 -11.97 -9.26 15.53
C GLN A 356 -12.42 -9.83 16.89
N GLY A 357 -11.48 -10.37 17.66
CA GLY A 357 -11.70 -10.90 18.99
C GLY A 357 -11.83 -9.82 20.06
N LYS A 358 -11.99 -10.30 21.30
CA LYS A 358 -12.14 -9.45 22.50
C LYS A 358 -10.87 -9.37 23.35
N LYS A 359 -9.84 -10.14 22.99
CA LYS A 359 -8.54 -10.18 23.69
C LYS A 359 -7.40 -9.85 22.73
N GLU A 360 -6.26 -9.44 23.28
CA GLU A 360 -5.02 -9.33 22.51
C GLU A 360 -4.60 -10.70 21.99
N VAL A 361 -4.08 -10.73 20.76
CA VAL A 361 -3.64 -11.95 20.06
C VAL A 361 -2.20 -11.76 19.59
N LYS A 362 -1.34 -12.73 19.86
CA LYS A 362 0.00 -12.82 19.24
C LYS A 362 -0.15 -13.53 17.89
N ILE A 363 0.20 -12.84 16.81
CA ILE A 363 0.09 -13.40 15.47
C ILE A 363 1.25 -14.39 15.27
N PRO A 364 0.97 -15.66 14.87
CA PRO A 364 2.02 -16.62 14.54
C PRO A 364 2.86 -16.13 13.38
N LYS A 365 4.13 -16.54 13.36
CA LYS A 365 5.05 -16.30 12.24
C LYS A 365 4.70 -17.23 11.07
N TYR A 366 3.61 -16.91 10.37
CA TYR A 366 3.17 -17.64 9.19
C TYR A 366 4.27 -17.59 8.11
N ALA A 367 4.54 -18.72 7.48
CA ALA A 367 5.33 -18.75 6.25
C ALA A 367 4.43 -18.29 5.11
N LEU A 368 4.88 -17.30 4.35
CA LEU A 368 4.13 -16.73 3.23
C LEU A 368 4.82 -17.14 1.95
N GLU A 369 4.05 -17.59 0.96
CA GLU A 369 4.60 -18.05 -0.31
C GLU A 369 3.60 -17.85 -1.46
N ILE A 370 4.10 -17.64 -2.67
CA ILE A 370 3.30 -17.70 -3.88
C ILE A 370 3.38 -19.12 -4.44
N ARG A 371 2.23 -19.72 -4.76
CA ARG A 371 2.19 -20.97 -5.53
C ARG A 371 1.55 -20.76 -6.89
N THR A 372 2.20 -21.29 -7.91
CA THR A 372 1.72 -21.36 -9.30
C THR A 372 0.81 -22.57 -9.50
N ALA A 373 0.03 -22.56 -10.59
CA ALA A 373 -0.91 -23.63 -10.94
C ALA A 373 -0.26 -25.02 -11.12
N ASP A 374 1.04 -25.07 -11.46
CA ASP A 374 1.82 -26.30 -11.56
C ASP A 374 2.38 -26.80 -10.22
N GLY A 375 2.22 -26.02 -9.14
CA GLY A 375 2.65 -26.36 -7.78
C GLY A 375 4.02 -25.80 -7.38
N THR A 376 4.71 -25.05 -8.24
CA THR A 376 5.96 -24.36 -7.87
C THR A 376 5.70 -23.34 -6.76
N SER A 377 6.54 -23.32 -5.73
CA SER A 377 6.41 -22.40 -4.58
C SER A 377 7.55 -21.39 -4.53
N TYR A 378 7.22 -20.12 -4.31
CA TYR A 378 8.13 -19.01 -4.17
C TYR A 378 7.96 -18.40 -2.77
N PRO A 379 8.87 -18.65 -1.83
CA PRO A 379 8.76 -18.13 -0.48
C PRO A 379 8.90 -16.60 -0.44
N ILE A 380 8.18 -15.97 0.47
CA ILE A 380 8.22 -14.53 0.74
C ILE A 380 8.84 -14.31 2.11
N GLU A 381 10.01 -13.69 2.14
CA GLU A 381 10.63 -13.29 3.39
C GLU A 381 10.01 -11.99 3.93
N THR A 382 9.61 -12.01 5.20
CA THR A 382 9.12 -10.80 5.88
C THR A 382 9.46 -10.84 7.36
N LYS A 383 9.89 -9.69 7.90
CA LYS A 383 10.09 -9.47 9.34
C LYS A 383 8.84 -8.89 10.02
N ALA A 384 7.80 -8.55 9.24
CA ALA A 384 6.61 -7.85 9.76
C ALA A 384 5.76 -8.68 10.72
N LEU A 385 5.99 -10.00 10.79
CA LEU A 385 5.30 -10.92 11.70
C LEU A 385 6.09 -11.19 12.99
N ASP A 386 7.32 -10.69 13.11
CA ASP A 386 8.15 -10.92 14.27
C ASP A 386 7.55 -10.24 15.51
N ASP A 387 7.19 -11.07 16.50
CA ASP A 387 6.51 -10.67 17.74
C ASP A 387 5.27 -9.79 17.59
N LEU A 388 4.59 -9.86 16.43
CA LEU A 388 3.40 -9.07 16.14
C LEU A 388 2.26 -9.39 17.11
N LYS A 389 1.79 -8.38 17.84
CA LYS A 389 0.61 -8.46 18.73
C LYS A 389 -0.46 -7.48 18.28
N LEU A 390 -1.71 -7.93 18.21
CA LEU A 390 -2.85 -7.10 17.84
C LEU A 390 -3.86 -7.01 18.99
N LYS A 391 -4.13 -5.79 19.45
CA LYS A 391 -5.23 -5.49 20.40
C LYS A 391 -6.61 -5.72 19.75
N PRO A 392 -7.69 -5.88 20.54
CA PRO A 392 -9.04 -5.97 19.99
C PRO A 392 -9.36 -4.83 19.02
N GLY A 393 -9.83 -5.17 17.81
CA GLY A 393 -10.15 -4.22 16.75
C GLY A 393 -8.96 -3.64 15.97
N ALA A 394 -7.72 -3.87 16.41
CA ALA A 394 -6.53 -3.38 15.73
C ALA A 394 -6.34 -4.07 14.37
N THR A 395 -5.82 -3.31 13.41
CA THR A 395 -5.54 -3.75 12.03
C THR A 395 -4.09 -3.44 11.69
N LYS A 396 -3.40 -4.38 11.03
CA LYS A 396 -2.04 -4.23 10.51
C LYS A 396 -2.02 -4.66 9.04
N THR A 397 -1.42 -3.83 8.20
CA THR A 397 -1.13 -4.14 6.80
C THR A 397 0.32 -4.55 6.68
N ILE A 398 0.58 -5.67 5.99
CA ILE A 398 1.91 -6.24 5.74
C ILE A 398 2.18 -6.18 4.24
N LYS A 399 3.28 -5.52 3.86
CA LYS A 399 3.78 -5.52 2.48
C LYS A 399 4.54 -6.81 2.22
N LEU A 400 4.22 -7.46 1.11
CA LEU A 400 4.86 -8.69 0.64
C LEU A 400 5.45 -8.42 -0.74
N ILE A 401 6.73 -8.73 -0.93
CA ILE A 401 7.45 -8.51 -2.19
C ILE A 401 8.12 -9.81 -2.56
N THR A 402 7.98 -10.25 -3.80
CA THR A 402 8.66 -11.43 -4.34
C THR A 402 8.80 -11.30 -5.85
N THR A 403 9.77 -12.00 -6.42
CA THR A 403 10.01 -12.07 -7.86
C THR A 403 9.80 -13.50 -8.30
N ILE A 404 9.03 -13.69 -9.36
CA ILE A 404 8.66 -15.01 -9.87
C ILE A 404 8.85 -15.09 -11.39
N GLN A 405 9.09 -16.30 -11.87
CA GLN A 405 9.35 -16.58 -13.29
C GLN A 405 8.03 -16.89 -14.00
N GLY A 406 7.82 -16.36 -15.20
CA GLY A 406 6.67 -16.68 -16.06
C GLY A 406 5.99 -15.47 -16.71
N GLU A 407 4.74 -15.64 -17.15
CA GLU A 407 4.01 -14.69 -17.99
C GLU A 407 3.30 -13.54 -17.23
N GLY A 408 3.46 -13.44 -15.91
CA GLY A 408 2.83 -12.36 -15.12
C GLY A 408 1.32 -12.51 -14.85
N ASP A 409 0.70 -13.62 -15.27
CA ASP A 409 -0.74 -13.85 -15.12
C ASP A 409 -1.14 -14.16 -13.66
N THR A 410 -1.71 -13.16 -12.97
CA THR A 410 -2.12 -13.29 -11.56
C THR A 410 -3.25 -14.31 -11.34
N SER A 411 -3.98 -14.70 -12.38
CA SER A 411 -5.04 -15.71 -12.27
C SER A 411 -4.50 -17.13 -12.09
N LYS A 412 -3.24 -17.37 -12.50
CA LYS A 412 -2.55 -18.67 -12.41
C LYS A 412 -1.75 -18.85 -11.13
N ILE A 413 -1.75 -17.86 -10.24
CA ILE A 413 -0.99 -17.87 -8.98
C ILE A 413 -1.88 -17.51 -7.79
N LYS A 414 -1.51 -17.98 -6.60
CA LYS A 414 -2.21 -17.68 -5.35
C LYS A 414 -1.21 -17.43 -4.23
N LEU A 415 -1.57 -16.57 -3.27
CA LEU A 415 -0.82 -16.37 -2.04
C LEU A 415 -1.24 -17.40 -0.99
N TYR A 416 -0.28 -18.10 -0.39
CA TYR A 416 -0.48 -19.07 0.68
C TYR A 416 0.07 -18.51 1.99
N ALA A 417 -0.75 -18.57 3.04
CA ALA A 417 -0.32 -18.33 4.42
C ALA A 417 -0.30 -19.66 5.16
N MET A 418 0.90 -20.14 5.48
CA MET A 418 1.18 -21.48 6.00
C MET A 418 1.51 -21.41 7.50
N THR A 419 0.96 -22.33 8.31
CA THR A 419 1.27 -22.39 9.74
C THR A 419 2.76 -22.65 9.99
N PRO A 420 3.35 -22.07 11.04
CA PRO A 420 4.72 -22.40 11.42
C PRO A 420 4.84 -23.89 11.80
N ILE A 421 5.97 -24.49 11.44
CA ILE A 421 6.31 -25.86 11.86
C ILE A 421 6.92 -25.78 13.26
N THR A 422 6.21 -26.27 14.27
CA THR A 422 6.77 -26.41 15.62
C THR A 422 7.57 -27.70 15.72
N LYS A 423 8.91 -27.59 15.62
CA LYS A 423 9.82 -28.61 16.17
C LYS A 423 9.86 -28.41 17.67
N GLU A 424 9.02 -29.10 18.43
CA GLU A 424 9.32 -29.26 19.85
C GLU A 424 10.46 -30.28 19.96
N GLU A 425 11.62 -29.84 20.43
CA GLU A 425 12.68 -30.74 20.87
C GLU A 425 12.09 -31.66 21.94
N SER A 426 11.99 -32.94 21.61
CA SER A 426 11.66 -33.98 22.56
C SER A 426 12.69 -33.95 23.69
N LYS A 427 12.33 -33.38 24.83
CA LYS A 427 13.03 -33.67 26.08
C LYS A 427 12.89 -35.17 26.31
N GLU A 428 14.02 -35.87 26.42
CA GLU A 428 14.07 -37.28 26.79
C GLU A 428 13.14 -37.54 27.98
N GLY A 429 12.13 -38.39 27.78
CA GLY A 429 11.27 -38.88 28.86
C GLY A 429 9.76 -38.91 28.61
N ASN A 430 9.23 -38.27 27.54
CA ASN A 430 7.78 -38.27 27.30
C ASN A 430 7.40 -39.00 26.00
N THR A 431 7.11 -40.29 26.10
CA THR A 431 6.80 -41.18 24.96
C THR A 431 5.35 -41.12 24.45
N ASN A 432 4.56 -40.10 24.82
CA ASN A 432 3.13 -40.03 24.45
C ASN A 432 2.66 -38.69 23.82
N ALA A 433 3.57 -37.83 23.34
CA ALA A 433 3.18 -36.67 22.53
C ALA A 433 3.57 -36.93 21.06
N SER A 434 2.61 -37.33 20.23
CA SER A 434 2.78 -37.30 18.77
C SER A 434 2.95 -35.84 18.34
N SER A 435 4.19 -35.41 18.11
CA SER A 435 4.54 -34.07 17.63
C SER A 435 3.87 -33.80 16.29
N PHE A 436 3.27 -32.61 16.16
CA PHE A 436 2.61 -32.16 14.94
C PHE A 436 3.67 -31.67 13.93
N GLU A 437 4.16 -32.55 13.06
CA GLU A 437 5.29 -32.26 12.16
C GLU A 437 4.91 -31.85 10.72
N PHE A 438 3.81 -31.12 10.49
CA PHE A 438 3.55 -30.58 9.15
C PHE A 438 2.86 -29.22 9.14
N SER A 439 3.28 -28.37 8.20
CA SER A 439 2.68 -27.06 7.92
C SER A 439 1.44 -27.21 7.04
N TYR A 440 0.44 -26.34 7.23
CA TYR A 440 -0.79 -26.33 6.43
C TYR A 440 -1.27 -24.89 6.16
N PRO A 441 -2.01 -24.64 5.07
CA PRO A 441 -2.50 -23.30 4.76
C PRO A 441 -3.64 -22.89 5.71
N VAL A 442 -3.48 -21.77 6.39
CA VAL A 442 -4.56 -21.09 7.13
C VAL A 442 -5.35 -20.14 6.24
N GLY A 443 -4.77 -19.75 5.11
CA GLY A 443 -5.43 -18.97 4.07
C GLY A 443 -4.76 -19.17 2.73
N ILE A 444 -5.57 -19.30 1.68
CA ILE A 444 -5.15 -19.25 0.29
C ILE A 444 -5.91 -18.10 -0.35
N TYR A 445 -5.22 -17.12 -0.92
CA TYR A 445 -5.81 -15.90 -1.44
C TYR A 445 -5.64 -15.81 -2.94
N ALA A 446 -6.76 -15.63 -3.64
CA ALA A 446 -6.74 -15.23 -5.04
C ALA A 446 -6.13 -13.83 -5.15
N ILE A 447 -5.18 -13.67 -6.07
CA ILE A 447 -4.50 -12.40 -6.27
C ILE A 447 -5.43 -11.48 -7.09
N PRO A 448 -5.77 -10.27 -6.59
CA PRO A 448 -6.56 -9.31 -7.36
C PRO A 448 -5.88 -9.04 -8.71
N GLU A 449 -6.66 -8.92 -9.78
CA GLU A 449 -6.12 -8.46 -11.07
C GLU A 449 -5.41 -7.12 -10.85
N SER A 450 -4.13 -7.09 -11.24
CA SER A 450 -3.33 -5.88 -11.13
C SER A 450 -3.92 -4.83 -12.05
N VAL A 451 -4.34 -3.70 -11.50
CA VAL A 451 -4.65 -2.54 -12.33
C VAL A 451 -3.33 -2.04 -12.89
N THR A 452 -2.97 -2.47 -14.10
CA THR A 452 -1.96 -1.80 -14.91
C THR A 452 -2.46 -0.37 -15.03
N SER A 453 -1.90 0.52 -14.22
CA SER A 453 -2.34 1.90 -14.17
C SER A 453 -2.03 2.47 -15.55
N GLY A 454 -3.08 2.72 -16.34
CA GLY A 454 -2.94 3.53 -17.56
C GLY A 454 -2.30 4.88 -17.22
N ASP A 455 -1.81 5.59 -18.24
CA ASP A 455 -1.07 6.85 -18.13
C ASP A 455 -1.55 7.71 -16.93
N GLY A 456 -0.80 7.67 -15.82
CA GLY A 456 -1.15 8.26 -14.53
C GLY A 456 -1.12 9.80 -14.52
N LEU A 457 -0.93 10.41 -15.70
CA LEU A 457 -0.89 11.86 -15.95
C LEU A 457 -2.26 12.53 -15.91
N THR A 458 -3.37 11.81 -16.07
CA THR A 458 -4.70 12.46 -16.15
C THR A 458 -5.79 11.83 -15.30
N THR A 459 -5.55 10.67 -14.68
CA THR A 459 -6.56 9.98 -13.87
C THR A 459 -6.22 10.06 -12.38
N GLU A 460 -7.13 10.66 -11.61
CA GLU A 460 -7.05 10.63 -10.14
C GLU A 460 -7.18 9.19 -9.64
N THR A 461 -6.18 8.73 -8.89
CA THR A 461 -6.17 7.43 -8.22
C THR A 461 -6.55 7.62 -6.77
N VAL A 462 -7.53 6.85 -6.29
CA VAL A 462 -8.01 6.94 -4.90
C VAL A 462 -7.33 5.87 -4.05
N ILE A 463 -6.65 6.30 -2.99
CA ILE A 463 -6.05 5.44 -1.97
C ILE A 463 -6.83 5.55 -0.66
N LYS A 464 -6.99 4.41 0.04
CA LYS A 464 -7.65 4.30 1.34
C LYS A 464 -6.69 3.67 2.32
N ASN A 465 -6.40 4.34 3.43
CA ASN A 465 -5.55 3.80 4.48
C ASN A 465 -6.03 4.25 5.87
N SER A 466 -5.27 3.89 6.90
CA SER A 466 -5.59 4.26 8.30
C SER A 466 -5.58 5.76 8.57
N LYS A 467 -5.01 6.58 7.68
CA LYS A 467 -4.92 8.05 7.78
C LYS A 467 -6.08 8.75 7.06
N GLY A 468 -6.78 8.10 6.14
CA GLY A 468 -7.90 8.67 5.41
C GLY A 468 -8.11 8.09 4.02
N THR A 469 -8.91 8.81 3.22
CA THR A 469 -9.09 8.54 1.79
C THR A 469 -8.52 9.72 1.01
N PHE A 470 -7.54 9.46 0.14
CA PHE A 470 -6.85 10.48 -0.63
C PHE A 470 -7.04 10.21 -2.12
N GLY A 471 -7.31 11.24 -2.91
CA GLY A 471 -7.20 11.22 -4.35
C GLY A 471 -5.83 11.78 -4.75
N VAL A 472 -5.09 11.07 -5.60
CA VAL A 472 -3.76 11.48 -6.03
C VAL A 472 -3.70 11.46 -7.55
N SER A 473 -3.15 12.51 -8.15
CA SER A 473 -2.94 12.61 -9.60
C SER A 473 -1.61 13.30 -9.90
N VAL A 474 -0.98 12.96 -11.03
CA VAL A 474 0.14 13.75 -11.56
C VAL A 474 -0.47 14.91 -12.36
N GLY A 475 -0.27 16.15 -11.92
CA GLY A 475 -0.77 17.34 -12.62
C GLY A 475 0.12 17.77 -13.78
N SER A 476 1.44 17.64 -13.64
CA SER A 476 2.38 17.89 -14.74
C SER A 476 3.68 17.12 -14.56
N LEU A 477 4.36 16.86 -15.67
CA LEU A 477 5.68 16.26 -15.73
C LEU A 477 6.56 17.13 -16.63
N GLN A 478 7.73 17.51 -16.15
CA GLN A 478 8.66 18.39 -16.86
C GLN A 478 10.07 17.80 -16.87
N ARG A 479 10.78 18.00 -17.99
CA ARG A 479 12.22 17.75 -18.14
C ARG A 479 12.91 19.09 -18.33
N LEU A 480 13.79 19.45 -17.40
CA LEU A 480 14.33 20.80 -17.27
C LEU A 480 15.86 20.78 -17.30
N PRO A 481 16.52 21.63 -18.10
CA PRO A 481 17.98 21.68 -18.16
C PRO A 481 18.60 22.10 -16.82
N TRP A 482 19.63 21.39 -16.37
CA TRP A 482 20.38 21.75 -15.17
C TRP A 482 21.88 21.51 -15.35
N THR A 483 22.61 22.54 -15.78
CA THR A 483 24.06 22.48 -15.99
C THR A 483 24.46 21.32 -16.91
N ASP A 484 25.00 20.23 -16.39
CA ASP A 484 25.44 19.01 -17.08
C ASP A 484 24.41 17.85 -17.03
N SER A 485 23.26 18.07 -16.41
CA SER A 485 22.19 17.08 -16.23
C SER A 485 20.82 17.68 -16.59
N ASP A 486 19.80 16.85 -16.64
CA ASP A 486 18.41 17.29 -16.68
C ASP A 486 17.72 16.95 -15.35
N ILE A 487 16.75 17.78 -14.96
CA ILE A 487 15.86 17.54 -13.85
C ILE A 487 14.55 16.98 -14.40
N ILE A 488 14.12 15.84 -13.86
CA ILE A 488 12.74 15.37 -14.00
C ILE A 488 11.95 15.91 -12.82
N ALA A 489 10.94 16.75 -13.09
CA ALA A 489 10.07 17.35 -12.09
C ALA A 489 8.62 16.90 -12.31
N ALA A 490 8.08 16.12 -11.37
CA ALA A 490 6.69 15.68 -11.36
C ALA A 490 5.89 16.47 -10.32
N LYS A 491 4.87 17.19 -10.78
CA LYS A 491 3.90 17.87 -9.91
C LYS A 491 2.78 16.89 -9.58
N VAL A 492 2.65 16.53 -8.31
CA VAL A 492 1.60 15.64 -7.80
C VAL A 492 0.60 16.42 -6.97
N THR A 493 -0.67 16.19 -7.26
CA THR A 493 -1.81 16.80 -6.57
C THR A 493 -2.44 15.76 -5.65
N ILE A 494 -2.57 16.08 -4.37
CA ILE A 494 -3.13 15.22 -3.33
C ILE A 494 -4.37 15.87 -2.73
N ARG A 495 -5.54 15.26 -2.93
CA ARG A 495 -6.84 15.71 -2.44
C ARG A 495 -7.32 14.84 -1.29
N ASN A 496 -7.87 15.44 -0.24
CA ASN A 496 -8.65 14.71 0.74
C ASN A 496 -10.03 14.35 0.16
N ALA A 497 -10.22 13.08 -0.20
CA ALA A 497 -11.46 12.55 -0.74
C ALA A 497 -12.41 12.02 0.35
N SER A 498 -12.09 12.21 1.63
CA SER A 498 -12.96 11.85 2.75
C SER A 498 -13.85 13.02 3.21
N ALA A 499 -14.87 12.70 3.99
CA ALA A 499 -15.80 13.69 4.58
C ALA A 499 -15.27 14.35 5.87
N LYS A 500 -14.06 14.02 6.33
CA LYS A 500 -13.46 14.55 7.57
C LYS A 500 -12.08 15.13 7.29
N THR A 501 -11.58 15.98 8.17
CA THR A 501 -10.18 16.43 8.12
C THR A 501 -9.24 15.25 8.36
N VAL A 502 -8.22 15.12 7.51
CA VAL A 502 -7.19 14.07 7.57
C VAL A 502 -5.81 14.69 7.72
N GLN A 503 -4.88 13.92 8.26
CA GLN A 503 -3.47 14.29 8.33
C GLN A 503 -2.69 13.53 7.26
N LEU A 504 -1.99 14.27 6.41
CA LEU A 504 -1.10 13.71 5.41
C LEU A 504 0.13 13.09 6.10
N PRO A 505 0.51 11.85 5.75
CA PRO A 505 1.72 11.24 6.29
C PRO A 505 2.99 12.00 5.88
N GLU A 506 4.09 11.61 6.51
CA GLU A 506 5.41 12.02 6.06
C GLU A 506 5.74 11.24 4.78
N LEU A 507 6.08 11.97 3.71
CA LEU A 507 6.23 11.40 2.38
C LEU A 507 7.61 11.71 1.83
N GLU A 508 8.22 10.71 1.19
CA GLU A 508 9.47 10.80 0.45
C GLU A 508 9.22 10.45 -1.03
N ALA A 509 10.03 11.00 -1.94
CA ALA A 509 9.92 10.73 -3.36
C ALA A 509 10.81 9.54 -3.75
N MET A 510 10.40 8.79 -4.76
CA MET A 510 11.19 7.72 -5.36
C MET A 510 10.88 7.66 -6.86
N PHE A 511 11.91 7.58 -7.69
CA PHE A 511 11.76 7.47 -9.14
C PHE A 511 12.24 6.10 -9.63
N THR A 512 11.53 5.54 -10.60
CA THR A 512 11.99 4.39 -11.37
C THR A 512 11.90 4.74 -12.84
N ILE A 513 13.04 4.71 -13.53
CA ILE A 513 13.14 5.03 -14.95
C ILE A 513 13.40 3.72 -15.67
N ASP A 514 12.52 3.39 -16.61
CA ASP A 514 12.41 2.07 -17.22
C ASP A 514 12.25 0.98 -16.14
N SER A 515 13.36 0.41 -15.67
CA SER A 515 13.39 -0.59 -14.58
C SER A 515 14.39 -0.25 -13.47
N ALA A 516 15.19 0.81 -13.65
CA ALA A 516 16.20 1.22 -12.68
C ALA A 516 15.59 2.17 -11.64
N ARG A 517 15.68 1.78 -10.36
CA ARG A 517 15.32 2.64 -9.23
C ARG A 517 16.43 3.67 -9.02
N ILE A 518 16.05 4.95 -8.84
CA ILE A 518 17.00 6.02 -8.56
C ILE A 518 17.16 6.14 -7.04
N ASP A 519 18.36 5.86 -6.54
CA ASP A 519 18.68 5.97 -5.13
C ASP A 519 19.40 7.30 -4.82
N GLY A 520 19.00 7.96 -3.72
CA GLY A 520 19.76 9.05 -3.10
C GLY A 520 19.66 10.46 -3.72
N ASP A 521 19.22 10.60 -4.97
CA ASP A 521 19.08 11.92 -5.64
C ASP A 521 17.62 12.28 -5.97
N THR A 522 16.74 12.03 -5.01
CA THR A 522 15.30 12.33 -5.12
C THR A 522 14.88 13.33 -4.06
N LYS A 523 14.15 14.39 -4.44
CA LYS A 523 13.65 15.41 -3.53
C LYS A 523 12.13 15.51 -3.59
N LEU A 524 11.50 15.85 -2.46
CA LEU A 524 10.08 16.15 -2.37
C LEU A 524 9.89 17.56 -1.81
N ILE A 525 9.34 18.47 -2.61
CA ILE A 525 9.05 19.86 -2.23
C ILE A 525 7.55 20.00 -2.02
N ARG A 526 7.12 20.50 -0.87
CA ARG A 526 5.69 20.79 -0.63
C ARG A 526 5.40 22.26 -0.92
N ALA A 527 4.33 22.54 -1.66
CA ALA A 527 3.89 23.91 -1.93
C ALA A 527 3.43 24.63 -0.66
N GLN A 528 2.85 23.88 0.29
CA GLN A 528 2.33 24.36 1.56
C GLN A 528 2.91 23.54 2.74
N GLY A 529 3.15 24.21 3.88
CA GLY A 529 3.72 23.58 5.07
C GLY A 529 2.72 22.78 5.92
N GLY A 530 1.41 22.94 5.68
CA GLY A 530 0.37 22.26 6.47
C GLY A 530 0.27 20.77 6.17
N LYS A 531 0.29 19.93 7.22
CA LYS A 531 0.02 18.47 7.10
C LYS A 531 -1.48 18.13 7.21
N LEU A 532 -2.36 19.10 7.42
CA LEU A 532 -3.81 18.88 7.60
C LEU A 532 -4.59 19.24 6.34
N LEU A 533 -5.43 18.31 5.87
CA LEU A 533 -6.31 18.50 4.73
C LEU A 533 -7.76 18.31 5.16
N GLY A 534 -8.56 19.36 5.07
CA GLY A 534 -10.02 19.34 5.30
C GLY A 534 -10.74 18.64 4.15
N PRO A 535 -12.05 18.35 4.28
CA PRO A 535 -12.81 17.67 3.24
C PRO A 535 -12.71 18.39 1.88
N GLY A 536 -12.28 17.69 0.84
CA GLY A 536 -12.09 18.26 -0.50
C GLY A 536 -10.86 19.17 -0.68
N MET A 537 -10.14 19.50 0.40
CA MET A 537 -8.92 20.31 0.30
C MET A 537 -7.82 19.54 -0.43
N THR A 538 -7.00 20.29 -1.16
CA THR A 538 -5.95 19.75 -2.03
C THR A 538 -4.61 20.39 -1.67
N THR A 539 -3.53 19.63 -1.78
CA THR A 539 -2.15 20.12 -1.66
C THR A 539 -1.32 19.62 -2.83
N GLU A 540 -0.23 20.34 -3.12
CA GLU A 540 0.68 20.03 -4.22
C GLU A 540 2.06 19.67 -3.66
N ALA A 541 2.65 18.62 -4.25
CA ALA A 541 4.03 18.21 -4.00
C ALA A 541 4.78 18.10 -5.33
N TYR A 542 6.03 18.55 -5.34
CA TYR A 542 6.93 18.42 -6.48
C TYR A 542 7.97 17.37 -6.14
N LEU A 543 8.01 16.31 -6.95
CA LEU A 543 9.00 15.26 -6.86
C LEU A 543 10.06 15.53 -7.92
N LEU A 544 11.32 15.51 -7.52
CA LEU A 544 12.43 15.81 -8.42
C LEU A 544 13.49 14.72 -8.37
N THR A 545 14.11 14.47 -9.52
CA THR A 545 15.37 13.72 -9.62
C THR A 545 16.23 14.26 -10.76
N LYS A 546 17.55 14.08 -10.68
CA LYS A 546 18.45 14.42 -11.79
C LYS A 546 18.78 13.19 -12.62
N ILE A 547 18.90 13.40 -13.92
CA ILE A 547 19.25 12.37 -14.89
C ILE A 547 20.32 12.91 -15.84
N PRO A 548 21.14 12.05 -16.46
CA PRO A 548 21.99 12.45 -17.57
C PRO A 548 21.16 13.07 -18.70
N SER A 549 21.65 14.15 -19.30
CA SER A 549 20.93 14.89 -20.36
C SER A 549 20.71 14.09 -21.64
N GLU A 550 21.48 13.03 -21.88
CA GLU A 550 21.34 12.14 -23.04
C GLU A 550 20.43 10.94 -22.76
N LEU A 551 19.95 10.76 -21.52
CA LEU A 551 19.12 9.61 -21.15
C LEU A 551 17.75 9.71 -21.84
N ASN A 552 17.45 8.70 -22.67
CA ASN A 552 16.12 8.47 -23.20
C ASN A 552 15.35 7.59 -22.22
N MET A 553 14.07 7.90 -21.99
CA MET A 553 13.21 7.16 -21.06
C MET A 553 12.04 6.59 -21.84
N SER A 554 11.83 5.28 -21.76
CA SER A 554 10.64 4.64 -22.34
C SER A 554 9.48 4.64 -21.35
N ARG A 555 9.78 4.56 -20.05
CA ARG A 555 8.82 4.53 -18.96
C ARG A 555 9.33 5.31 -17.74
N LEU A 556 8.42 5.97 -17.05
CA LEU A 556 8.71 6.65 -15.79
C LEU A 556 7.67 6.24 -14.74
N GLU A 557 8.15 5.83 -13.58
CA GLU A 557 7.32 5.65 -12.38
C GLU A 557 7.73 6.64 -11.30
N VAL A 558 6.72 7.33 -10.77
CA VAL A 558 6.85 8.26 -9.67
C VAL A 558 6.16 7.63 -8.47
N THR A 559 6.94 7.30 -7.44
CA THR A 559 6.43 6.69 -6.21
C THR A 559 6.55 7.67 -5.05
N LEU A 560 5.45 7.84 -4.32
CA LEU A 560 5.44 8.47 -3.00
C LEU A 560 5.55 7.38 -1.94
N LEU A 561 6.54 7.50 -1.08
CA LEU A 561 6.81 6.59 0.03
C LEU A 561 6.32 7.22 1.34
N GLU A 562 5.50 6.53 2.11
CA GLU A 562 5.15 6.90 3.49
C GLU A 562 6.29 6.48 4.43
N LYS A 563 6.82 7.44 5.18
CA LYS A 563 7.82 7.19 6.21
C LYS A 563 7.14 6.66 7.48
N VAL A 564 7.45 5.41 7.84
CA VAL A 564 6.90 4.72 9.03
C VAL A 564 7.84 4.83 10.22
N SER A 565 9.15 4.77 9.95
CA SER A 565 10.23 5.03 10.90
C SER A 565 11.43 5.66 10.18
N GLU A 566 12.56 5.86 10.85
CA GLU A 566 13.77 6.38 10.19
C GLU A 566 14.34 5.42 9.13
N GLU A 567 14.15 4.11 9.31
CA GLU A 567 14.68 3.07 8.41
C GLU A 567 13.60 2.38 7.57
N GLU A 568 12.32 2.56 7.90
CA GLU A 568 11.20 1.86 7.24
C GLU A 568 10.30 2.85 6.49
N THR A 569 10.18 2.62 5.18
CA THR A 569 9.24 3.30 4.29
C THR A 569 8.29 2.29 3.66
N ASN A 570 7.06 2.72 3.39
CA ASN A 570 6.05 1.94 2.67
C ASN A 570 5.62 2.67 1.39
N ASP A 571 5.35 1.94 0.33
CA ASP A 571 4.81 2.56 -0.89
C ASP A 571 3.41 3.09 -0.59
N TRP A 572 3.25 4.41 -0.67
CA TRP A 572 1.98 5.07 -0.45
C TRP A 572 1.15 5.07 -1.74
N ILE A 573 1.80 5.44 -2.85
CA ILE A 573 1.25 5.33 -4.19
C ILE A 573 2.36 5.35 -5.25
N THR A 574 2.20 4.55 -6.30
CA THR A 574 3.04 4.58 -7.50
C THR A 574 2.20 5.00 -8.70
N LEU A 575 2.66 6.03 -9.39
CA LEU A 575 2.05 6.60 -10.58
C LEU A 575 2.97 6.31 -11.76
N SER A 576 2.47 5.64 -12.78
CA SER A 576 3.25 5.26 -13.96
C SER A 576 2.83 6.11 -15.15
N THR A 577 3.79 6.47 -16.00
CA THR A 577 3.57 7.18 -17.26
C THR A 577 4.49 6.63 -18.33
N SER A 578 4.08 6.77 -19.59
CA SER A 578 5.04 6.71 -20.69
C SER A 578 6.17 7.71 -20.41
N GLY A 579 7.41 7.37 -20.78
CA GLY A 579 8.56 8.28 -20.62
C GLY A 579 8.49 9.53 -21.52
N LEU A 580 7.39 9.71 -22.25
CA LEU A 580 7.11 10.86 -23.11
C LEU A 580 6.69 12.07 -22.26
N ILE A 581 7.59 13.04 -22.15
CA ILE A 581 7.35 14.29 -21.44
C ILE A 581 6.90 15.36 -22.44
N GLN A 582 5.74 15.96 -22.19
CA GLN A 582 5.23 17.04 -23.05
C GLN A 582 6.15 18.26 -23.01
N PRO A 583 6.26 19.01 -24.13
CA PRO A 583 6.99 20.27 -24.15
C PRO A 583 6.45 21.25 -23.09
N LEU A 584 7.34 22.09 -22.57
CA LEU A 584 6.94 23.17 -21.65
C LEU A 584 5.90 24.08 -22.31
N SER A 585 4.92 24.49 -21.52
CA SER A 585 3.90 25.46 -21.94
C SER A 585 4.56 26.76 -22.43
N TYR A 586 4.04 27.26 -23.55
CA TYR A 586 4.58 28.41 -24.27
C TYR A 586 3.83 29.69 -23.94
N VAL A 587 4.57 30.76 -23.67
CA VAL A 587 4.03 32.11 -23.46
C VAL A 587 4.58 33.03 -24.54
N GLY A 588 3.71 33.53 -25.42
CA GLY A 588 4.11 34.39 -26.53
C GLY A 588 4.55 35.79 -26.11
N ALA A 589 5.21 36.51 -27.03
CA ALA A 589 5.76 37.84 -26.75
C ALA A 589 4.69 38.82 -26.23
N GLY A 590 5.03 39.55 -25.16
CA GLY A 590 4.14 40.53 -24.51
C GLY A 590 2.94 39.92 -23.78
N LYS A 591 2.87 38.59 -23.65
CA LYS A 591 1.86 37.90 -22.82
C LYS A 591 2.42 37.60 -21.43
N THR A 592 1.52 37.55 -20.46
CA THR A 592 1.83 37.11 -19.09
C THR A 592 1.25 35.73 -18.84
N PHE A 593 1.75 35.07 -17.80
CA PHE A 593 1.23 33.80 -17.31
C PHE A 593 1.07 33.87 -15.80
N THR A 594 -0.07 33.38 -15.29
CA THR A 594 -0.35 33.33 -13.86
C THR A 594 -0.24 31.90 -13.36
N GLN A 595 0.50 31.69 -12.28
CA GLN A 595 0.71 30.39 -11.65
C GLN A 595 0.66 30.46 -10.13
N GLY A 596 0.51 29.29 -9.50
CA GLY A 596 0.47 29.14 -8.05
C GLY A 596 -0.93 28.81 -7.54
N THR A 597 -1.09 28.85 -6.22
CA THR A 597 -2.38 28.65 -5.54
C THR A 597 -2.92 30.00 -5.04
N ALA A 598 -4.19 30.08 -4.63
CA ALA A 598 -4.78 31.34 -4.15
C ALA A 598 -4.01 32.02 -2.99
N GLU A 599 -3.15 31.29 -2.27
CA GLU A 599 -2.30 31.84 -1.21
C GLU A 599 -0.95 32.38 -1.70
N LYS A 600 -0.49 31.93 -2.88
CA LYS A 600 0.81 32.24 -3.49
C LYS A 600 0.69 32.32 -5.02
N GLU A 601 -0.26 33.11 -5.49
CA GLU A 601 -0.49 33.33 -6.91
C GLU A 601 0.45 34.42 -7.44
N THR A 602 1.11 34.15 -8.56
CA THR A 602 2.13 35.02 -9.16
C THR A 602 1.89 35.14 -10.65
N GLU A 603 1.90 36.37 -11.16
CA GLU A 603 1.90 36.65 -12.59
C GLU A 603 3.32 36.93 -13.09
N LEU A 604 3.71 36.28 -14.18
CA LEU A 604 5.05 36.27 -14.76
C LEU A 604 4.99 36.80 -16.19
N GLY A 605 5.96 37.60 -16.62
CA GLY A 605 6.01 38.08 -18.00
C GLY A 605 7.33 38.73 -18.40
N VAL A 606 7.64 38.66 -19.70
CA VAL A 606 8.79 39.36 -20.29
C VAL A 606 8.39 40.80 -20.57
N ARG A 607 9.15 41.77 -20.03
CA ARG A 607 8.99 43.20 -20.35
C ARG A 607 9.67 43.53 -21.68
N ARG A 608 10.97 43.25 -21.76
CA ARG A 608 11.79 43.41 -22.97
C ARG A 608 13.07 42.58 -22.89
N THR A 609 13.64 42.29 -24.06
CA THR A 609 14.93 41.62 -24.21
C THR A 609 15.78 42.39 -25.22
N TYR A 610 17.03 42.64 -24.87
CA TYR A 610 17.99 43.31 -25.75
C TYR A 610 19.39 42.73 -25.61
N VAL A 611 20.25 43.10 -26.56
CA VAL A 611 21.58 42.50 -26.72
C VAL A 611 22.66 43.56 -26.50
N TYR A 612 23.61 43.27 -25.62
CA TYR A 612 24.86 44.00 -25.54
C TYR A 612 25.87 43.36 -26.51
N PRO A 613 26.45 44.14 -27.43
CA PRO A 613 27.41 43.60 -28.38
C PRO A 613 28.79 43.44 -27.72
N GLY A 614 29.38 42.25 -27.86
CA GLY A 614 30.75 41.95 -27.43
C GLY A 614 31.65 41.47 -28.57
N SER A 615 32.95 41.35 -28.29
CA SER A 615 33.94 40.86 -29.26
C SER A 615 33.92 39.33 -29.43
N SER A 616 33.78 38.58 -28.34
CA SER A 616 33.74 37.10 -28.34
C SER A 616 32.33 36.52 -28.17
N SER A 617 31.52 37.16 -27.33
CA SER A 617 30.14 36.77 -27.04
C SER A 617 29.28 38.01 -26.84
N ASP A 618 28.02 37.94 -27.24
CA ASP A 618 27.02 38.94 -26.91
C ASP A 618 26.36 38.61 -25.58
N ILE A 619 25.91 39.63 -24.83
CA ILE A 619 25.08 39.40 -23.65
C ILE A 619 23.62 39.59 -24.05
N VAL A 620 22.84 38.52 -23.97
CA VAL A 620 21.39 38.60 -24.05
C VAL A 620 20.86 38.94 -22.67
N TYR A 621 20.19 40.08 -22.56
CA TYR A 621 19.66 40.60 -21.30
C TYR A 621 18.14 40.74 -21.40
N THR A 622 17.43 40.15 -20.45
CA THR A 622 15.96 40.19 -20.36
C THR A 622 15.52 40.78 -19.04
N GLU A 623 14.61 41.75 -19.13
CA GLU A 623 13.87 42.28 -18.00
C GLU A 623 12.56 41.50 -17.86
N PHE A 624 12.35 40.93 -16.69
CA PHE A 624 11.23 40.04 -16.39
C PHE A 624 10.44 40.58 -15.20
N GLU A 625 9.12 40.66 -15.37
CA GLU A 625 8.22 41.16 -14.34
C GLU A 625 7.57 40.00 -13.61
N MET A 626 7.54 40.12 -12.28
CA MET A 626 6.89 39.18 -11.39
C MET A 626 5.95 39.92 -10.44
N THR A 627 4.65 39.67 -10.56
CA THR A 627 3.61 40.38 -9.79
C THR A 627 2.98 39.44 -8.77
N ASN A 628 2.98 39.81 -7.49
CA ASN A 628 2.28 39.06 -6.46
C ASN A 628 0.76 39.29 -6.57
N LYS A 629 -0.01 38.27 -6.98
CA LYS A 629 -1.47 38.33 -7.09
C LYS A 629 -2.19 37.85 -5.82
N SER A 630 -1.44 37.45 -4.80
CA SER A 630 -1.99 36.94 -3.54
C SER A 630 -2.54 38.07 -2.66
N LEU A 631 -3.51 37.74 -1.79
CA LEU A 631 -4.06 38.67 -0.80
C LEU A 631 -3.08 39.05 0.33
N ARG A 632 -1.93 38.37 0.42
CA ARG A 632 -0.92 38.55 1.47
C ARG A 632 0.45 38.81 0.84
N GLN A 633 1.30 39.53 1.58
CA GLN A 633 2.73 39.59 1.28
C GLN A 633 3.28 38.17 1.46
N SER A 634 3.60 37.50 0.35
CA SER A 634 4.08 36.12 0.35
C SER A 634 5.46 36.10 -0.30
N GLY A 635 6.38 35.36 0.33
CA GLY A 635 7.73 35.17 -0.20
C GLY A 635 7.66 34.57 -1.59
N LEU A 636 8.03 35.38 -2.57
CA LEU A 636 8.15 34.98 -3.95
C LEU A 636 9.36 34.04 -4.11
N ALA A 637 9.18 32.93 -4.84
CA ALA A 637 10.28 32.01 -5.10
C ALA A 637 11.35 32.72 -5.94
N LYS A 638 12.63 32.45 -5.65
CA LYS A 638 13.72 32.88 -6.51
C LYS A 638 13.56 32.21 -7.86
N LEU A 639 13.57 33.00 -8.94
CA LEU A 639 13.47 32.43 -10.28
C LEU A 639 14.82 31.91 -10.78
N VAL A 640 14.78 30.81 -11.51
CA VAL A 640 15.91 30.27 -12.29
C VAL A 640 15.52 30.26 -13.75
N GLY A 641 16.47 30.53 -14.65
CA GLY A 641 16.18 30.47 -16.07
C GLY A 641 17.33 30.02 -16.96
N TYR A 642 16.95 29.61 -18.17
CA TYR A 642 17.83 29.22 -19.27
C TYR A 642 17.34 29.86 -20.56
N TYR A 643 18.24 30.47 -21.33
CA TYR A 643 17.96 30.80 -22.72
C TYR A 643 18.08 29.54 -23.58
N LYS A 644 17.09 29.29 -24.43
CA LYS A 644 17.08 28.23 -25.42
C LYS A 644 17.08 28.84 -26.82
N THR A 645 18.08 28.51 -27.63
CA THR A 645 18.18 28.93 -29.03
C THR A 645 17.32 28.07 -29.95
N ALA A 646 17.13 28.52 -31.20
CA ALA A 646 16.34 27.80 -32.22
C ALA A 646 16.88 26.40 -32.54
N ASP A 647 18.20 26.23 -32.48
CA ASP A 647 18.92 24.95 -32.68
C ASP A 647 18.94 24.07 -31.42
N GLY A 648 18.28 24.50 -30.34
CA GLY A 648 18.07 23.69 -29.14
C GLY A 648 19.19 23.77 -28.10
N GLN A 649 20.16 24.67 -28.24
CA GLN A 649 21.21 24.88 -27.25
C GLN A 649 20.67 25.64 -26.03
N TYR A 650 21.18 25.28 -24.85
CA TYR A 650 20.78 25.88 -23.57
C TYR A 650 21.90 26.71 -22.97
N TYR A 651 21.58 27.93 -22.54
CA TYR A 651 22.49 28.84 -21.87
C TYR A 651 21.90 29.21 -20.51
N LYS A 652 22.53 28.75 -19.41
CA LYS A 652 22.09 29.10 -18.06
C LYS A 652 22.10 30.61 -17.89
N ALA A 653 20.97 31.18 -17.50
CA ALA A 653 20.87 32.60 -17.23
C ALA A 653 21.26 32.88 -15.78
N THR A 654 22.06 33.92 -15.57
CA THR A 654 22.23 34.54 -14.26
C THR A 654 20.97 35.34 -13.98
N ALA A 655 20.27 34.99 -12.90
CA ALA A 655 19.07 35.70 -12.44
C ALA A 655 19.44 36.63 -11.28
N LYS A 656 19.11 37.92 -11.39
CA LYS A 656 19.15 38.86 -10.25
C LYS A 656 17.74 39.32 -9.93
N GLN A 657 17.33 39.12 -8.68
CA GLN A 657 16.00 39.45 -8.15
C GLN A 657 16.19 40.24 -6.85
N ALA A 658 15.27 41.15 -6.55
CA ALA A 658 15.29 41.87 -5.27
C ALA A 658 15.03 40.91 -4.09
N ASP A 659 15.73 41.11 -2.97
CA ASP A 659 15.56 40.29 -1.76
C ASP A 659 14.27 40.59 -0.99
N ARG A 660 13.64 41.73 -1.28
CA ARG A 660 12.43 42.17 -0.62
C ARG A 660 11.20 41.43 -1.14
N VAL A 661 10.28 41.14 -0.24
CA VAL A 661 9.02 40.43 -0.55
C VAL A 661 7.97 41.44 -1.01
N PRO A 662 7.47 41.39 -2.26
CA PRO A 662 6.47 42.34 -2.72
C PRO A 662 5.11 42.11 -2.04
N GLY A 663 4.43 43.20 -1.70
CA GLY A 663 3.07 43.19 -1.17
C GLY A 663 2.02 42.77 -2.21
N PRO A 664 0.75 42.61 -1.80
CA PRO A 664 -0.35 42.31 -2.71
C PRO A 664 -0.43 43.30 -3.89
N GLY A 665 -0.41 42.78 -5.12
CA GLY A 665 -0.47 43.57 -6.35
C GLY A 665 0.83 44.28 -6.76
N GLN A 666 1.88 44.22 -5.93
CA GLN A 666 3.16 44.87 -6.25
C GLN A 666 3.97 44.02 -7.25
N LYS A 667 4.75 44.71 -8.08
CA LYS A 667 5.67 44.12 -9.05
C LYS A 667 7.07 44.02 -8.47
N SER A 668 7.78 42.96 -8.84
CA SER A 668 9.21 42.79 -8.62
C SER A 668 9.89 42.52 -9.97
N VAL A 669 11.08 43.09 -10.16
CA VAL A 669 11.87 42.89 -11.38
C VAL A 669 12.90 41.80 -11.15
N VAL A 670 12.91 40.84 -12.07
CA VAL A 670 13.96 39.84 -12.20
C VAL A 670 14.69 40.10 -13.52
N THR A 671 16.01 40.18 -13.47
CA THR A 671 16.82 40.32 -14.68
C THR A 671 17.49 38.99 -14.97
N PHE A 672 17.39 38.53 -16.20
CA PHE A 672 18.03 37.31 -16.67
C PHE A 672 19.05 37.66 -17.73
N TRP A 673 20.28 37.16 -17.61
CA TRP A 673 21.27 37.38 -18.66
C TRP A 673 22.20 36.20 -18.85
N ALA A 674 22.71 36.02 -20.07
CA ALA A 674 23.71 35.02 -20.40
C ALA A 674 24.63 35.53 -21.51
N LYS A 675 25.89 35.07 -21.49
CA LYS A 675 26.84 35.27 -22.59
C LYS A 675 26.56 34.23 -23.68
N VAL A 676 26.17 34.69 -24.86
CA VAL A 676 25.87 33.87 -26.03
C VAL A 676 27.00 34.05 -27.06
N PRO A 677 27.71 32.97 -27.46
CA PRO A 677 28.80 33.05 -28.43
C PRO A 677 28.36 33.62 -29.78
N LYS A 678 29.26 34.32 -30.47
CA LYS A 678 29.02 34.86 -31.82
C LYS A 678 28.69 33.81 -32.89
N SER A 679 28.99 32.53 -32.64
CA SER A 679 28.63 31.42 -33.53
C SER A 679 27.12 31.17 -33.58
N VAL A 680 26.34 31.65 -32.59
CA VAL A 680 24.88 31.61 -32.62
C VAL A 680 24.37 32.75 -33.50
N THR A 681 23.99 32.42 -34.74
CA THR A 681 23.63 33.40 -35.76
C THR A 681 22.16 33.79 -35.78
N SER A 682 21.28 33.01 -35.13
CA SER A 682 19.85 33.32 -35.01
C SER A 682 19.42 33.41 -33.55
N THR A 683 19.03 34.61 -33.13
CA THR A 683 18.45 34.89 -31.82
C THR A 683 16.96 35.24 -31.89
N SER A 684 16.36 35.28 -33.09
CA SER A 684 14.97 35.69 -33.30
C SER A 684 13.93 34.72 -32.71
N ASP A 685 14.25 33.43 -32.67
CA ASP A 685 13.38 32.38 -32.11
C ASP A 685 13.85 31.91 -30.72
N MET A 686 14.67 32.74 -30.05
CA MET A 686 15.18 32.44 -28.72
C MET A 686 14.03 32.43 -27.70
N ARG A 687 14.13 31.54 -26.71
CA ARG A 687 13.15 31.42 -25.63
C ARG A 687 13.85 31.52 -24.30
N LEU A 688 13.20 32.13 -23.31
CA LEU A 688 13.63 32.11 -21.93
C LEU A 688 12.77 31.12 -21.15
N ILE A 689 13.36 30.01 -20.74
CA ILE A 689 12.73 29.05 -19.84
C ILE A 689 12.91 29.58 -18.42
N VAL A 690 11.82 29.81 -17.70
CA VAL A 690 11.83 30.35 -16.33
C VAL A 690 11.03 29.45 -15.42
N GLY A 691 11.54 29.15 -14.24
CA GLY A 691 10.79 28.47 -13.19
C GLY A 691 11.27 28.82 -11.78
N GLU A 692 10.65 28.20 -10.79
CA GLU A 692 10.82 28.50 -9.36
C GLU A 692 11.93 27.64 -8.76
N GLY A 693 12.95 28.28 -8.18
CA GLY A 693 14.11 27.62 -7.59
C GLY A 693 13.78 26.88 -6.29
N VAL A 694 14.38 25.70 -6.13
CA VAL A 694 14.21 24.83 -4.96
C VAL A 694 15.56 24.35 -4.40
N ALA A 695 15.64 24.23 -3.08
CA ALA A 695 16.77 23.69 -2.33
C ALA A 695 16.28 23.14 -0.99
N ASP A 696 16.99 22.16 -0.42
CA ASP A 696 16.71 21.59 0.91
C ASP A 696 15.22 21.27 1.17
N ASN A 697 14.57 20.60 0.21
CA ASN A 697 13.16 20.20 0.26
C ASN A 697 12.12 21.34 0.37
N LYS A 698 12.50 22.57 -0.01
CA LYS A 698 11.63 23.77 -0.02
C LYS A 698 11.90 24.68 -1.22
N PHE A 699 10.98 25.61 -1.47
CA PHE A 699 11.21 26.72 -2.38
C PHE A 699 12.26 27.68 -1.79
N VAL A 700 13.13 28.21 -2.64
CA VAL A 700 14.14 29.20 -2.25
C VAL A 700 13.52 30.59 -2.31
N SER A 701 13.75 31.41 -1.29
CA SER A 701 13.34 32.81 -1.21
C SER A 701 14.46 33.64 -0.57
N GLY A 702 14.63 34.91 -0.96
CA GLY A 702 15.74 35.76 -0.47
C GLY A 702 17.10 35.21 -0.89
N GLU A 703 18.18 35.42 -0.11
CA GLU A 703 19.57 35.18 -0.51
C GLU A 703 19.99 33.72 -0.80
N GLY A 704 19.13 32.69 -0.64
CA GLY A 704 19.50 31.30 -0.89
C GLY A 704 19.82 30.96 -2.37
N GLU A 705 20.60 29.90 -2.59
CA GLU A 705 20.94 29.37 -3.92
C GLU A 705 20.07 28.16 -4.28
N ALA A 706 19.58 28.12 -5.53
CA ALA A 706 18.76 27.02 -6.01
C ALA A 706 19.62 25.82 -6.46
N THR A 707 19.19 24.61 -6.10
CA THR A 707 19.84 23.34 -6.52
C THR A 707 19.07 22.60 -7.62
N ALA A 708 17.85 23.07 -7.90
CA ALA A 708 16.95 22.64 -8.97
C ALA A 708 15.86 23.71 -9.14
N TYR A 709 14.96 23.54 -10.10
CA TYR A 709 13.78 24.41 -10.25
C TYR A 709 12.58 23.61 -10.77
N VAL A 710 11.38 24.15 -10.56
CA VAL A 710 10.08 23.55 -10.93
C VAL A 710 9.16 24.59 -11.55
N ASN A 711 7.96 24.18 -12.00
CA ASN A 711 6.95 25.07 -12.58
C ASN A 711 7.51 25.92 -13.72
N ALA A 712 8.32 25.30 -14.58
CA ALA A 712 8.97 26.03 -15.64
C ALA A 712 8.02 26.31 -16.80
N MET A 713 8.15 27.50 -17.38
CA MET A 713 7.42 27.96 -18.56
C MET A 713 8.41 28.47 -19.59
N SER A 714 8.07 28.33 -20.88
CA SER A 714 8.90 28.81 -21.99
C SER A 714 8.35 30.13 -22.52
N PHE A 715 9.01 31.25 -22.21
CA PHE A 715 8.64 32.57 -22.69
C PHE A 715 9.35 32.89 -24.01
N GLU A 716 8.61 33.42 -24.99
CA GLU A 716 9.18 34.00 -26.19
C GLU A 716 9.98 35.26 -25.82
N VAL A 717 11.26 35.30 -26.19
CA VAL A 717 12.07 36.50 -26.09
C VAL A 717 12.42 36.96 -27.50
N GLN A 718 12.45 38.27 -27.71
CA GLN A 718 12.84 38.86 -28.99
C GLN A 718 14.05 39.77 -28.77
N PRO A 719 15.27 39.21 -28.66
CA PRO A 719 16.48 39.99 -28.48
C PRO A 719 16.66 40.96 -29.65
N LYS A 720 16.63 42.26 -29.35
CA LYS A 720 16.81 43.34 -30.33
C LYS A 720 17.89 44.30 -29.88
N SER A 721 18.52 44.98 -30.81
CA SER A 721 19.32 46.15 -30.48
C SER A 721 18.39 47.30 -30.07
N LEU A 722 18.73 48.01 -28.99
CA LEU A 722 17.99 49.20 -28.62
C LEU A 722 18.23 50.32 -29.65
N PRO A 723 17.19 51.05 -30.07
CA PRO A 723 17.36 52.19 -30.95
C PRO A 723 18.12 53.31 -30.23
N VAL A 724 19.04 53.97 -30.94
CA VAL A 724 19.74 55.14 -30.41
C VAL A 724 18.82 56.35 -30.53
N LEU A 725 18.43 56.93 -29.40
CA LEU A 725 17.61 58.14 -29.37
C LEU A 725 18.42 59.37 -29.81
N SER A 726 17.79 60.30 -30.51
CA SER A 726 18.41 61.54 -30.99
C SER A 726 18.48 62.65 -29.93
N SER A 727 18.05 62.36 -28.70
CA SER A 727 18.07 63.28 -27.56
C SER A 727 18.24 62.52 -26.26
N LEU A 728 18.74 63.18 -25.22
CA LEU A 728 18.87 62.59 -23.87
C LEU A 728 17.56 62.61 -23.06
N ASN A 729 16.40 62.78 -23.70
CA ASN A 729 15.09 62.79 -23.03
C ASN A 729 14.42 61.42 -23.06
N ASP A 730 13.62 61.14 -22.02
CA ASP A 730 12.76 59.95 -21.90
C ASP A 730 13.48 58.59 -22.10
N ILE A 731 14.71 58.48 -21.61
CA ILE A 731 15.50 57.24 -21.68
C ILE A 731 14.99 56.24 -20.63
N ASP A 732 14.57 55.07 -21.08
CA ASP A 732 14.04 53.99 -20.26
C ASP A 732 15.15 53.09 -19.67
N LEU A 733 15.44 53.31 -18.39
CA LEU A 733 16.44 52.61 -17.57
C LEU A 733 15.76 51.78 -16.47
N TYR A 734 14.71 51.05 -16.82
CA TYR A 734 13.82 50.33 -15.90
C TYR A 734 14.53 49.70 -14.69
N PRO A 735 14.12 50.02 -13.45
CA PRO A 735 12.91 50.75 -13.02
C PRO A 735 13.01 52.28 -13.07
N TYR A 736 14.13 52.83 -13.55
CA TYR A 736 14.33 54.27 -13.66
C TYR A 736 13.95 54.82 -15.03
N LYS A 737 13.65 56.12 -15.06
CA LYS A 737 13.55 56.90 -16.28
C LYS A 737 14.45 58.12 -16.17
N PHE A 738 15.31 58.31 -17.15
CA PHE A 738 16.29 59.40 -17.18
C PHE A 738 15.93 60.42 -18.27
N SER A 739 16.08 61.70 -17.96
CA SER A 739 15.98 62.79 -18.93
C SER A 739 17.01 63.86 -18.64
N GLY A 740 17.91 64.09 -19.59
CA GLY A 740 18.97 65.11 -19.53
C GLY A 740 18.63 66.29 -20.44
N SER A 741 18.79 67.50 -19.91
CA SER A 741 18.51 68.76 -20.57
C SER A 741 19.55 69.83 -20.22
N ASN A 742 19.57 70.91 -21.01
CA ASN A 742 20.45 72.07 -20.78
C ASN A 742 21.93 71.69 -20.55
N ILE A 743 22.45 70.76 -21.36
CA ILE A 743 23.85 70.35 -21.29
C ILE A 743 24.72 71.47 -21.87
N ARG A 744 25.53 72.11 -21.04
CA ARG A 744 26.43 73.21 -21.43
C ARG A 744 27.86 72.88 -21.10
N ALA A 745 28.75 73.00 -22.09
CA ALA A 745 30.19 72.89 -21.92
C ALA A 745 30.81 74.29 -22.03
N TYR A 746 31.22 74.86 -20.90
CA TYR A 746 31.84 76.19 -20.83
C TYR A 746 33.35 76.10 -21.09
N LEU A 747 33.81 76.83 -22.11
CA LEU A 747 35.24 76.99 -22.39
C LEU A 747 35.85 78.01 -21.42
N THR A 748 36.97 77.66 -20.81
CA THR A 748 37.67 78.53 -19.83
C THR A 748 38.83 79.33 -20.44
N GLY A 749 39.18 79.07 -21.70
CA GLY A 749 40.30 79.71 -22.40
C GLY A 749 41.65 78.99 -22.26
N GLY A 750 41.70 77.88 -21.52
CA GLY A 750 42.85 76.97 -21.43
C GLY A 750 42.44 75.51 -21.66
N THR A 751 43.10 74.56 -20.98
CA THR A 751 42.86 73.11 -21.17
C THR A 751 41.59 72.58 -20.49
N ALA A 752 40.95 73.37 -19.63
CA ALA A 752 39.79 72.93 -18.85
C ALA A 752 38.44 73.32 -19.50
N VAL A 753 37.49 72.39 -19.48
CA VAL A 753 36.08 72.60 -19.87
C VAL A 753 35.18 72.18 -18.72
N GLN A 754 34.33 73.11 -18.27
CA GLN A 754 33.32 72.84 -17.24
C GLN A 754 32.02 72.42 -17.90
N ILE A 755 31.44 71.31 -17.47
CA ILE A 755 30.19 70.80 -18.04
C ILE A 755 29.13 70.77 -16.96
N GLU A 756 27.97 71.33 -17.32
CA GLU A 756 26.78 71.40 -16.49
C GLU A 756 25.63 70.75 -17.25
N MET A 757 24.89 69.86 -16.59
CA MET A 757 23.69 69.22 -17.11
C MET A 757 22.57 69.29 -16.08
N ILE A 758 21.36 69.63 -16.52
CA ILE A 758 20.15 69.49 -15.72
C ILE A 758 19.50 68.16 -16.07
N TYR A 759 19.27 67.29 -15.10
CA TYR A 759 18.67 65.97 -15.32
C TYR A 759 17.48 65.70 -14.40
N SER A 760 16.62 64.80 -14.82
CA SER A 760 15.59 64.19 -13.99
C SER A 760 15.78 62.67 -14.02
N LEU A 761 15.79 62.06 -12.83
CA LEU A 761 15.83 60.62 -12.63
C LEU A 761 14.64 60.22 -11.76
N THR A 762 13.64 59.58 -12.34
CA THR A 762 12.44 59.13 -11.62
C THR A 762 12.45 57.60 -11.53
N GLN A 763 12.06 57.05 -10.38
CA GLN A 763 11.90 55.61 -10.17
C GLN A 763 10.41 55.26 -10.12
N GLU A 764 10.03 54.12 -10.67
CA GLU A 764 8.66 53.63 -10.58
C GLU A 764 8.37 53.06 -9.17
N GLU A 765 7.56 53.77 -8.37
CA GLU A 765 7.31 53.42 -6.95
C GLU A 765 6.57 52.07 -6.75
N ALA A 766 5.85 51.59 -7.75
CA ALA A 766 5.10 50.33 -7.71
C ALA A 766 5.98 49.09 -7.99
N VAL A 767 7.28 49.31 -8.22
CA VAL A 767 8.24 48.29 -8.64
C VAL A 767 9.32 48.14 -7.58
N ASP A 768 9.42 46.94 -7.01
CA ASP A 768 10.50 46.59 -6.11
C ASP A 768 11.72 46.12 -6.92
N SER A 769 12.85 46.80 -6.72
CA SER A 769 14.05 46.64 -7.55
C SER A 769 15.33 46.52 -6.72
N GLY A 770 16.19 45.57 -7.07
CA GLY A 770 17.54 45.42 -6.50
C GLY A 770 18.65 46.10 -7.32
N GLU A 771 19.90 45.91 -6.92
CA GLU A 771 21.07 46.36 -7.70
C GLU A 771 21.35 45.39 -8.86
N TYR A 772 21.03 45.80 -10.08
CA TYR A 772 21.19 44.94 -11.26
C TYR A 772 22.57 45.02 -11.91
N GLY A 773 23.41 45.98 -11.53
CA GLY A 773 24.81 46.10 -11.99
C GLY A 773 25.01 46.93 -13.26
N HIS A 774 24.01 47.75 -13.63
CA HIS A 774 24.12 48.72 -14.72
C HIS A 774 24.90 49.95 -14.29
N LYS A 775 25.73 50.47 -15.20
CA LYS A 775 26.43 51.75 -15.06
C LYS A 775 26.18 52.59 -16.30
N LEU A 776 26.03 53.89 -16.13
CA LEU A 776 25.91 54.81 -17.25
C LEU A 776 27.27 55.45 -17.55
N ILE A 777 27.56 55.64 -18.84
CA ILE A 777 28.68 56.47 -19.27
C ILE A 777 28.13 57.64 -20.06
N LEU A 778 28.38 58.85 -19.57
CA LEU A 778 28.16 60.07 -20.31
C LEU A 778 29.44 60.42 -21.05
N SER A 779 29.38 60.34 -22.38
CA SER A 779 30.55 60.45 -23.26
C SER A 779 30.45 61.74 -24.06
N LEU A 780 31.44 62.63 -23.90
CA LEU A 780 31.57 63.84 -24.71
C LEU A 780 32.59 63.60 -25.82
N THR A 781 32.18 63.81 -27.07
CA THR A 781 33.07 63.80 -28.24
C THR A 781 33.25 65.23 -28.73
N ASP A 782 34.49 65.72 -28.71
CA ASP A 782 34.83 67.07 -29.18
C ASP A 782 34.84 67.16 -30.72
N GLY A 783 35.03 68.37 -31.26
CA GLY A 783 35.10 68.61 -32.71
C GLY A 783 36.27 67.91 -33.41
N SER A 784 37.34 67.55 -32.70
CA SER A 784 38.47 66.74 -33.21
C SER A 784 38.17 65.24 -33.25
N GLY A 785 37.09 64.79 -32.60
CA GLY A 785 36.73 63.38 -32.47
C GLY A 785 37.32 62.70 -31.22
N LYS A 786 37.97 63.43 -30.32
CA LYS A 786 38.46 62.91 -29.04
C LYS A 786 37.29 62.73 -28.07
N VAL A 787 37.31 61.61 -27.35
CA VAL A 787 36.21 61.15 -26.49
C VAL A 787 36.60 61.24 -25.01
N PHE A 788 35.68 61.74 -24.19
CA PHE A 788 35.84 61.88 -22.74
C PHE A 788 34.65 61.23 -22.03
N ASP A 789 34.92 60.20 -21.25
CA ASP A 789 33.91 59.40 -20.59
C ASP A 789 33.79 59.76 -19.10
N LYS A 790 32.54 59.95 -18.64
CA LYS A 790 32.19 60.08 -17.23
C LYS A 790 31.28 58.92 -16.84
N GLU A 791 31.78 58.03 -15.98
CA GLU A 791 30.98 56.96 -15.38
C GLU A 791 30.05 57.53 -14.30
N LEU A 792 28.82 57.04 -14.28
CA LEU A 792 27.72 57.45 -13.42
C LEU A 792 26.89 56.24 -13.01
N THR A 793 26.57 56.13 -11.72
CA THR A 793 25.69 55.07 -11.21
C THR A 793 24.32 55.65 -10.83
N PRO A 794 23.21 55.15 -11.41
CA PRO A 794 21.85 55.55 -11.01
C PRO A 794 21.58 55.28 -9.52
N GLY A 795 20.95 56.22 -8.82
CA GLY A 795 20.64 56.12 -7.39
C GLY A 795 21.76 56.60 -6.46
N THR A 796 23.01 56.67 -6.93
CA THR A 796 24.17 57.15 -6.14
C THR A 796 24.75 58.43 -6.72
N ASP A 797 25.43 58.37 -7.86
CA ASP A 797 25.99 59.54 -8.56
C ASP A 797 24.87 60.38 -9.20
N LEU A 798 23.86 59.71 -9.75
CA LEU A 798 22.62 60.32 -10.22
C LEU A 798 21.52 60.09 -9.19
N LYS A 799 21.23 61.10 -8.38
CA LYS A 799 20.19 61.03 -7.35
C LYS A 799 18.80 61.11 -7.98
N THR A 800 17.86 60.36 -7.43
CA THR A 800 16.45 60.46 -7.84
C THR A 800 15.90 61.86 -7.54
N GLY A 801 15.11 62.40 -8.47
CA GLY A 801 14.59 63.76 -8.40
C GLY A 801 14.37 64.37 -9.78
N ILE A 802 13.72 65.54 -9.80
CA ILE A 802 13.42 66.31 -11.01
C ILE A 802 14.33 67.55 -11.02
N ASN A 803 14.89 67.91 -12.18
CA ASN A 803 15.75 69.08 -12.37
C ASN A 803 16.98 69.14 -11.45
N GLN A 804 17.60 67.99 -11.19
CA GLN A 804 18.87 67.88 -10.49
C GLN A 804 20.02 68.37 -11.39
N THR A 805 21.10 68.88 -10.79
CA THR A 805 22.27 69.34 -11.55
C THR A 805 23.43 68.34 -11.43
N LEU A 806 24.02 67.98 -12.56
CA LEU A 806 25.29 67.26 -12.64
C LEU A 806 26.36 68.21 -13.17
N ASN A 807 27.46 68.34 -12.42
CA ASN A 807 28.61 69.15 -12.81
C ASN A 807 29.88 68.28 -12.85
N TRP A 808 30.68 68.45 -13.89
CA TRP A 808 32.03 67.86 -13.95
C TRP A 808 32.96 68.72 -14.80
N SER A 809 34.28 68.49 -14.69
CA SER A 809 35.29 69.17 -15.49
C SER A 809 36.12 68.16 -16.26
N ILE A 810 36.49 68.51 -17.47
CA ILE A 810 37.48 67.79 -18.28
C ILE A 810 38.70 68.70 -18.39
N ASP A 811 39.90 68.15 -18.24
CA ASP A 811 41.15 68.86 -18.43
C ASP A 811 41.98 68.13 -19.48
N ASP A 812 42.16 68.76 -20.65
CA ASP A 812 42.90 68.18 -21.76
C ASP A 812 43.43 69.26 -22.72
N THR A 813 44.64 69.04 -23.25
CA THR A 813 45.30 69.93 -24.21
C THR A 813 44.48 70.21 -25.48
N VAL A 814 43.53 69.34 -25.84
CA VAL A 814 42.66 69.55 -27.01
C VAL A 814 41.84 70.85 -26.90
N PHE A 815 41.56 71.32 -25.68
CA PHE A 815 40.72 72.50 -25.44
C PHE A 815 41.48 73.83 -25.44
N ASP A 816 42.81 73.81 -25.34
CA ASP A 816 43.66 75.01 -25.16
C ASP A 816 43.40 76.12 -26.19
N LYS A 817 43.14 75.71 -27.45
CA LYS A 817 42.90 76.59 -28.59
C LYS A 817 41.45 76.62 -29.07
N ILE A 818 40.55 75.92 -28.39
CA ILE A 818 39.14 75.91 -28.75
C ILE A 818 38.50 77.21 -28.24
N ARG A 819 37.86 77.94 -29.14
CA ARG A 819 37.16 79.21 -28.85
C ARG A 819 35.69 79.19 -29.28
N GLY A 820 35.18 78.01 -29.65
CA GLY A 820 33.82 77.78 -30.11
C GLY A 820 33.75 76.47 -30.91
N GLY A 821 32.56 76.15 -31.44
CA GLY A 821 32.32 74.93 -32.22
C GLY A 821 31.29 74.01 -31.57
N SER A 822 31.13 72.82 -32.14
CA SER A 822 30.16 71.82 -31.69
C SER A 822 30.84 70.65 -31.00
N TYR A 823 30.13 70.04 -30.05
CA TYR A 823 30.48 68.75 -29.46
C TYR A 823 29.25 67.82 -29.49
N ARG A 824 29.48 66.52 -29.33
CA ARG A 824 28.40 65.53 -29.19
C ARG A 824 28.45 64.93 -27.80
N VAL A 825 27.27 64.66 -27.24
CA VAL A 825 27.12 63.93 -26.00
C VAL A 825 26.34 62.66 -26.30
N ALA A 826 26.91 61.52 -25.92
CA ALA A 826 26.26 60.24 -25.99
C ALA A 826 26.11 59.65 -24.59
N LEU A 827 24.94 59.04 -24.32
CA LEU A 827 24.73 58.25 -23.12
C LEU A 827 24.83 56.77 -23.48
N TYR A 828 25.68 56.06 -22.77
CA TYR A 828 25.81 54.61 -22.86
C TYR A 828 25.32 53.96 -21.57
N ASP A 829 24.74 52.77 -21.70
CA ASP A 829 24.59 51.84 -20.59
C ASP A 829 25.63 50.74 -20.69
N VAL A 830 26.24 50.41 -19.56
CA VAL A 830 27.33 49.44 -19.42
C VAL A 830 26.88 48.34 -18.48
N PHE A 831 26.95 47.11 -18.97
CA PHE A 831 26.58 45.92 -18.25
C PHE A 831 27.65 44.84 -18.47
N GLU A 832 28.20 44.29 -17.39
CA GLU A 832 29.22 43.21 -17.43
C GLU A 832 30.39 43.51 -18.41
N GLY A 833 30.80 44.77 -18.48
CA GLY A 833 31.91 45.25 -19.32
C GLY A 833 31.56 45.51 -20.80
N GLN A 834 30.31 45.28 -21.21
CA GLN A 834 29.83 45.61 -22.56
C GLN A 834 28.94 46.85 -22.52
N ARG A 835 28.96 47.66 -23.57
CA ARG A 835 28.22 48.92 -23.62
C ARG A 835 27.29 49.03 -24.81
N ILE A 836 26.11 49.60 -24.58
CA ILE A 836 25.15 49.96 -25.61
C ILE A 836 24.93 51.47 -25.61
N ARG A 837 24.81 52.07 -26.79
CA ARG A 837 24.50 53.50 -26.92
C ARG A 837 22.99 53.70 -26.82
N LEU A 838 22.55 54.47 -25.84
CA LEU A 838 21.12 54.74 -25.59
C LEU A 838 20.65 56.00 -26.32
N ALA A 839 21.46 57.05 -26.29
CA ALA A 839 21.12 58.33 -26.91
C ALA A 839 22.38 59.07 -27.37
N GLU A 840 22.23 59.95 -28.36
CA GLU A 840 23.27 60.87 -28.81
C GLU A 840 22.65 62.20 -29.25
N GLN A 841 23.23 63.33 -28.83
CA GLN A 841 22.78 64.67 -29.19
C GLN A 841 23.97 65.62 -29.40
N GLY A 842 23.87 66.49 -30.41
CA GLY A 842 24.84 67.54 -30.68
C GLY A 842 24.53 68.84 -29.93
N TYR A 843 25.58 69.53 -29.50
CA TYR A 843 25.53 70.79 -28.78
C TYR A 843 26.65 71.73 -29.27
N SER A 844 26.60 72.99 -28.84
CA SER A 844 27.65 73.99 -29.11
C SER A 844 28.32 74.43 -27.81
N TYR A 845 29.62 74.67 -27.86
CA TYR A 845 30.37 75.19 -26.72
C TYR A 845 29.84 76.55 -26.27
N ASP A 846 29.80 76.75 -24.95
CA ASP A 846 29.46 78.02 -24.34
C ASP A 846 30.75 78.84 -24.10
N VAL A 847 30.83 79.98 -24.77
CA VAL A 847 32.01 80.88 -24.76
C VAL A 847 31.88 82.00 -23.72
N SER A 848 30.79 82.05 -22.95
CA SER A 848 30.53 83.12 -21.97
C SER A 848 31.56 83.21 -20.84
N LYS A 849 32.32 82.12 -20.59
CA LYS A 849 33.38 82.05 -19.59
C LYS A 849 34.80 82.18 -20.17
N LEU A 850 34.95 82.51 -21.46
CA LEU A 850 36.25 82.84 -22.00
C LEU A 850 36.78 84.15 -21.38
N PRO A 851 38.10 84.26 -21.12
CA PRO A 851 38.70 85.54 -20.76
C PRO A 851 38.39 86.57 -21.86
N LYS A 852 37.95 87.77 -21.47
CA LYS A 852 37.82 88.87 -22.44
C LYS A 852 39.23 89.22 -22.92
N GLU A 853 39.46 89.18 -24.24
CA GLU A 853 40.67 89.77 -24.82
C GLU A 853 40.68 91.27 -24.47
N GLU A 854 41.66 91.71 -23.68
CA GLU A 854 41.98 93.12 -23.53
C GLU A 854 42.49 93.63 -24.89
N PRO A 855 41.97 94.77 -25.41
CA PRO A 855 42.49 95.31 -26.65
C PRO A 855 43.95 95.73 -26.45
N GLU A 856 44.87 95.13 -27.21
CA GLU A 856 46.23 95.63 -27.36
C GLU A 856 46.17 97.04 -27.98
N PHE A 857 46.43 98.06 -27.16
CA PHE A 857 46.79 99.37 -27.68
C PHE A 857 48.25 99.31 -28.18
N PRO A 858 48.54 99.75 -29.41
CA PRO A 858 49.91 99.74 -29.92
C PRO A 858 50.80 100.69 -29.10
N GLU A 859 51.97 100.20 -28.67
CA GLU A 859 53.04 101.02 -28.09
C GLU A 859 53.43 102.13 -29.06
N GLU A 860 53.32 103.39 -28.62
CA GLU A 860 53.92 104.54 -29.31
C GLU A 860 55.44 104.34 -29.38
N GLY A 861 55.95 104.27 -30.60
CA GLY A 861 57.36 104.10 -30.89
C GLY A 861 58.22 105.23 -30.32
N SER A 862 59.34 104.87 -29.70
CA SER A 862 60.42 105.81 -29.40
C SER A 862 61.11 106.24 -30.71
N GLY A 863 60.70 107.39 -31.21
CA GLY A 863 61.43 108.13 -32.24
C GLY A 863 62.57 108.92 -31.59
N ASN A 864 63.78 108.37 -31.68
CA ASN A 864 65.01 109.07 -31.33
C ASN A 864 65.27 110.19 -32.36
N ASN A 865 65.41 111.45 -31.92
CA ASN A 865 66.22 112.42 -32.68
C ASN A 865 66.82 113.51 -31.78
N ASN A 866 68.15 113.57 -31.85
CA ASN A 866 69.11 114.51 -31.30
C ASN A 866 68.71 116.00 -31.34
N THR A 867 68.99 116.72 -30.25
CA THR A 867 69.94 117.87 -30.28
C THR A 867 70.40 118.27 -28.87
N LYS A 868 71.75 118.22 -28.69
CA LYS A 868 72.63 118.84 -27.68
C LYS A 868 72.34 118.76 -26.19
#